data_AF-A0A8H5EGH4-F1
#
_entry.id   AF-A0A8H5EGH4-F1
#
_cell.length_a   1.000
_cell.length_b   1.000
_cell.length_c   1.000
_cell.angle_alpha   90.00
_cell.angle_beta   90.00
_cell.angle_gamma   90.00
#
_symmetry.space_group_name_H-M   'P 1'
#
loop_
_entity.id
_entity.type
_entity.pdbx_description
1 polymer ?
#
loop_
_entity_poly.entity_id
_entity_poly.type
_entity_poly.pdbx_seq_one_letter_code
_entity_poly.pdbx_strand_id
1 'polypeptide(L)'
;MLATFQGRPGRRYISLFLFIAITWFLIHNFRPYERYRTVRIGTYNYLPSSYDWSKQQVFHPVEDIKSPPNGTFKLLPRIQKERAEDYKEDSETTARKAAIKQAFTKSWEAYKKHAWGWDELAPVSLRGKTTFSGWAAQIVDALDTLWILDMKDEFKEAVKVVAMIDWSRTGDDYLNLFEVAIRHLGGLLSAYELSDEAVLLGKAIELGEMLYAAFDTPNRLPSHWLYFKAAKSGSQQADESMSGAAGGSMCLEFTRMSQITGNPKYYDATERIKQFFYRNQDKTKIPGLWPHVMNYRDEKVGEARFTLGAGADSLYEYLPKMHALLGGLDPEYVEMTTKALDTAVKHILYKPRNPGDLDILMSGNVLAGEEGSKPELTAEMQHLTCFVGGTYALAGKLLSRSDFVDLGSRLTAGCVWAYDAFPTNIMPEIAQLEACESITSKCRWSDKPVEKKDKLPEGFIRVRNSEYRLRPEAIESVFYMWRITGDDVWRTAAWRMWEAIVKQTETQEAFATISDVNKKGSDKRDNMETFWMSETIKYFYLTFDDPNVINLDEWVLNTEAHPLKRPKGEEVEAPKKKTTWSFYSLSKTHHPDANPSDPTASSTFSLISESYTVLSDKTRRAAYDRDILRLHHHPPQTHSHRGSYHSHQPGGRAPSGLSRRRGTFRGPPPSFYRSGGWGEQADKRRKAHEESTGGGSTSPHEQGGSHSRQKSPWGDPFSHESSHGGMGPGDDPFGHQNDVPHFDKAGHTRTHRREDQRRKDRRQRRAMGDDGIGFEPQATITGHFIIISGILATAILAPLVYIQFMSIGQRKKNKS
;
A
#
# COMPACT_ATOMS: atom_id res chain seq x y z
N MET A 1 52.75 8.64 53.00
CA MET A 1 52.61 10.11 52.88
C MET A 1 51.15 10.52 53.14
N LEU A 2 50.63 10.30 54.37
CA LEU A 2 49.17 10.34 54.64
C LEU A 2 48.80 10.88 56.05
N ALA A 3 49.63 11.74 56.65
CA ALA A 3 49.50 12.15 58.07
C ALA A 3 49.31 13.66 58.32
N THR A 4 49.17 14.49 57.28
CA THR A 4 49.31 15.96 57.36
C THR A 4 48.04 16.78 57.08
N PHE A 5 46.87 16.14 56.92
CA PHE A 5 45.60 16.83 56.61
C PHE A 5 44.57 16.90 57.78
N GLN A 6 45.02 16.80 59.03
CA GLN A 6 44.16 17.03 60.21
C GLN A 6 43.95 18.52 60.57
N GLY A 7 44.52 19.45 59.82
CA GLY A 7 44.24 20.89 59.97
C GLY A 7 42.83 21.29 59.49
N ARG A 8 42.22 22.28 60.15
CA ARG A 8 40.93 22.90 59.73
C ARG A 8 40.78 23.20 58.22
N PRO A 9 41.78 23.71 57.48
CA PRO A 9 41.65 23.91 56.03
C PRO A 9 41.52 22.60 55.23
N GLY A 10 42.17 21.51 55.64
CA GLY A 10 42.15 20.23 54.91
C GLY A 10 40.73 19.68 54.74
N ARG A 11 39.95 19.67 55.84
CA ARG A 11 38.53 19.28 55.80
C ARG A 11 37.69 20.20 54.91
N ARG A 12 38.01 21.49 54.77
CA ARG A 12 37.29 22.41 53.88
C ARG A 12 37.54 22.05 52.41
N TYR A 13 38.78 21.79 52.01
CA TYR A 13 39.09 21.38 50.63
C TYR A 13 38.51 20.00 50.29
N ILE A 14 38.55 19.03 51.20
CA ILE A 14 37.91 17.72 50.99
C ILE A 14 36.39 17.86 50.88
N SER A 15 35.75 18.68 51.72
CA SER A 15 34.30 18.93 51.65
C SER A 15 33.91 19.69 50.38
N LEU A 16 34.73 20.64 49.93
CA LEU A 16 34.51 21.37 48.68
C LEU A 16 34.69 20.44 47.47
N PHE A 17 35.70 19.57 47.47
CA PHE A 17 35.90 18.59 46.40
C PHE A 17 34.75 17.57 46.34
N LEU A 18 34.30 17.05 47.49
CA LEU A 18 33.10 16.21 47.57
C LEU A 18 31.85 16.96 47.11
N PHE A 19 31.67 18.22 47.51
CA PHE A 19 30.53 19.03 47.07
C PHE A 19 30.56 19.26 45.55
N ILE A 20 31.72 19.57 44.96
CA ILE A 20 31.88 19.72 43.51
C ILE A 20 31.67 18.39 42.80
N ALA A 21 32.23 17.28 43.28
CA ALA A 21 32.07 15.96 42.68
C ALA A 21 30.62 15.47 42.75
N ILE A 22 29.94 15.66 43.88
CA ILE A 22 28.51 15.33 44.06
C ILE A 22 27.64 16.28 43.23
N THR A 23 27.94 17.58 43.17
CA THR A 23 27.19 18.54 42.33
C THR A 23 27.39 18.25 40.84
N TRP A 24 28.60 17.90 40.40
CA TRP A 24 28.87 17.48 39.03
C TRP A 24 28.17 16.15 38.69
N PHE A 25 28.24 15.17 39.59
CA PHE A 25 27.52 13.89 39.48
C PHE A 25 26.01 14.10 39.41
N LEU A 26 25.44 14.98 40.24
CA LEU A 26 24.03 15.35 40.19
C LEU A 26 23.69 16.11 38.91
N ILE A 27 24.48 17.08 38.46
CA ILE A 27 24.21 17.80 37.19
C ILE A 27 24.30 16.87 35.96
N HIS A 28 25.16 15.85 35.98
CA HIS A 28 25.32 14.90 34.87
C HIS A 28 24.30 13.76 34.89
N ASN A 29 23.99 13.17 36.06
CA ASN A 29 23.07 12.03 36.18
C ASN A 29 21.63 12.44 36.51
N PHE A 30 21.45 13.60 37.14
CA PHE A 30 20.16 14.26 37.43
C PHE A 30 20.15 15.66 36.80
N ARG A 31 20.29 15.72 35.46
CA ARG A 31 19.81 16.89 34.72
C ARG A 31 18.37 17.18 35.20
N PRO A 32 17.99 18.45 35.47
CA PRO A 32 16.63 18.75 35.88
C PRO A 32 15.68 18.18 34.84
N TYR A 33 14.68 17.41 35.30
CA TYR A 33 13.70 16.79 34.42
C TYR A 33 12.80 17.92 33.89
N GLU A 34 13.20 18.48 32.74
CA GLU A 34 12.34 19.26 31.85
C GLU A 34 10.98 18.55 31.83
N ARG A 35 9.97 19.16 32.45
CA ARG A 35 8.60 18.65 32.41
C ARG A 35 8.02 19.01 31.06
N TYR A 36 8.54 18.38 30.01
CA TYR A 36 7.97 18.38 28.68
C TYR A 36 6.48 18.10 28.83
N ARG A 37 5.65 19.07 28.45
CA ARG A 37 4.20 18.94 28.56
C ARG A 37 3.73 18.00 27.47
N THR A 38 3.68 16.71 27.79
CA THR A 38 2.98 15.74 26.94
C THR A 38 1.53 16.19 26.77
N VAL A 39 1.07 16.15 25.54
CA VAL A 39 -0.32 16.39 25.16
C VAL A 39 -1.01 15.03 25.07
N ARG A 40 -2.31 14.95 25.29
CA ARG A 40 -3.06 13.70 25.12
C ARG A 40 -3.74 13.67 23.76
N ILE A 41 -3.35 12.69 22.93
CA ILE A 41 -4.01 12.41 21.65
C ILE A 41 -4.72 11.05 21.80
N GLY A 42 -6.06 11.09 21.91
CA GLY A 42 -6.86 9.91 22.21
C GLY A 42 -6.47 9.24 23.53
N THR A 43 -6.03 7.99 23.46
CA THR A 43 -5.51 7.20 24.59
C THR A 43 -4.02 7.41 24.87
N TYR A 44 -3.29 8.09 23.98
CA TYR A 44 -1.83 8.16 24.03
C TYR A 44 -1.33 9.47 24.65
N ASN A 45 -0.24 9.36 25.40
CA ASN A 45 0.61 10.50 25.74
C ASN A 45 1.50 10.79 24.52
N TYR A 46 1.42 12.02 24.01
CA TYR A 46 2.19 12.51 22.88
C TYR A 46 3.20 13.54 23.37
N LEU A 47 4.48 13.33 23.07
CA LEU A 47 5.54 14.32 23.28
C LEU A 47 5.71 15.11 21.97
N PRO A 48 5.38 16.42 21.91
CA PRO A 48 5.74 17.23 20.76
C PRO A 48 7.26 17.30 20.60
N SER A 49 7.76 17.29 19.37
CA SER A 49 9.20 17.39 19.11
C SER A 49 9.77 18.72 19.63
N SER A 50 10.98 18.69 20.20
CA SER A 50 11.54 19.82 20.98
C SER A 50 11.94 21.03 20.15
N TYR A 51 12.11 20.87 18.84
CA TYR A 51 12.21 21.96 17.89
C TYR A 51 11.13 21.79 16.80
N ASP A 52 10.33 22.84 16.63
CA ASP A 52 9.15 22.84 15.77
C ASP A 52 9.51 23.29 14.36
N TRP A 53 9.75 22.32 13.48
CA TRP A 53 10.11 22.55 12.09
C TRP A 53 9.00 23.26 11.27
N SER A 54 7.73 23.23 11.71
CA SER A 54 6.66 24.01 11.05
C SER A 54 6.81 25.52 11.24
N LYS A 55 7.62 25.94 12.22
CA LYS A 55 7.97 27.34 12.53
C LYS A 55 9.40 27.70 12.09
N GLN A 56 10.06 26.83 11.32
CA GLN A 56 11.37 27.12 10.74
C GLN A 56 11.29 28.39 9.86
N GLN A 57 12.38 29.18 9.86
CA GLN A 57 12.51 30.25 8.88
C GLN A 57 12.66 29.63 7.49
N VAL A 58 11.68 29.84 6.61
CA VAL A 58 11.81 29.54 5.19
C VAL A 58 12.72 30.61 4.58
N PHE A 59 13.87 30.19 4.06
CA PHE A 59 14.81 31.03 3.35
C PHE A 59 14.51 31.03 1.83
N HIS A 60 14.10 29.89 1.26
CA HIS A 60 14.32 29.43 -0.15
C HIS A 60 14.27 30.52 -1.38
N PRO A 61 12.96 31.14 -1.26
CA PRO A 61 11.67 30.52 -0.81
C PRO A 61 10.90 29.80 -1.96
N VAL A 62 9.55 29.78 -2.00
CA VAL A 62 8.70 29.31 -3.14
C VAL A 62 7.59 30.33 -3.44
N GLU A 63 7.36 30.63 -4.72
CA GLU A 63 6.28 31.54 -5.17
C GLU A 63 5.04 30.80 -5.70
N ASP A 64 5.24 29.78 -6.54
CA ASP A 64 4.19 29.04 -7.24
C ASP A 64 4.18 27.56 -6.76
N ILE A 65 3.36 27.28 -5.74
CA ILE A 65 3.24 25.96 -5.09
C ILE A 65 2.25 25.09 -5.86
N LYS A 66 2.73 23.97 -6.41
CA LYS A 66 1.90 22.98 -7.10
C LYS A 66 1.10 22.14 -6.11
N SER A 67 -0.20 22.05 -6.38
CA SER A 67 -1.10 21.12 -5.69
C SER A 67 -1.18 19.79 -6.45
N PRO A 68 -1.51 18.67 -5.78
CA PRO A 68 -1.83 17.42 -6.46
C PRO A 68 -2.88 17.62 -7.58
N PRO A 69 -2.83 16.84 -8.68
CA PRO A 69 -3.79 16.95 -9.78
C PRO A 69 -5.25 16.85 -9.31
N ASN A 70 -6.03 17.89 -9.60
CA ASN A 70 -7.46 17.94 -9.28
C ASN A 70 -8.31 17.38 -10.43
N GLY A 71 -9.13 16.37 -10.16
CA GLY A 71 -10.05 15.80 -11.15
C GLY A 71 -10.78 14.55 -10.65
N THR A 72 -11.67 14.00 -11.47
CA THR A 72 -12.27 12.67 -11.22
C THR A 72 -11.22 11.60 -11.51
N PHE A 73 -10.77 10.88 -10.49
CA PHE A 73 -9.80 9.79 -10.61
C PHE A 73 -10.23 8.75 -11.66
N LYS A 74 -9.30 8.33 -12.51
CA LYS A 74 -9.56 7.37 -13.59
C LYS A 74 -9.79 5.98 -12.99
N LEU A 75 -10.69 5.21 -13.60
CA LEU A 75 -10.82 3.78 -13.34
C LEU A 75 -9.61 3.07 -13.97
N LEU A 76 -8.56 2.87 -13.18
CA LEU A 76 -7.33 2.18 -13.60
C LEU A 76 -7.61 0.69 -13.87
N PRO A 77 -6.87 0.03 -14.77
CA PRO A 77 -7.05 -1.40 -15.04
C PRO A 77 -6.81 -2.25 -13.80
N ARG A 78 -7.58 -3.33 -13.67
CA ARG A 78 -7.52 -4.21 -12.50
C ARG A 78 -6.18 -4.95 -12.44
N ILE A 79 -5.46 -4.77 -11.34
CA ILE A 79 -4.16 -5.39 -11.08
C ILE A 79 -4.34 -6.84 -10.66
N GLN A 80 -5.17 -7.12 -9.65
CA GLN A 80 -5.26 -8.47 -9.09
C GLN A 80 -6.07 -9.43 -9.99
N LYS A 81 -5.65 -10.70 -10.01
CA LYS A 81 -6.34 -11.80 -10.70
C LYS A 81 -7.57 -12.27 -9.92
N GLU A 82 -7.33 -12.85 -8.74
CA GLU A 82 -8.35 -13.52 -7.94
C GLU A 82 -9.40 -12.52 -7.43
N ARG A 83 -10.60 -13.01 -7.11
CA ARG A 83 -11.63 -12.21 -6.42
C ARG A 83 -11.86 -12.74 -5.02
N ALA A 84 -12.42 -11.88 -4.17
CA ALA A 84 -12.77 -12.22 -2.79
C ALA A 84 -13.66 -13.46 -2.69
N GLU A 85 -14.56 -13.67 -3.67
CA GLU A 85 -15.48 -14.82 -3.67
C GLU A 85 -14.85 -16.12 -4.19
N ASP A 86 -13.69 -16.04 -4.86
CA ASP A 86 -13.02 -17.18 -5.50
C ASP A 86 -11.92 -17.81 -4.61
N TYR A 87 -11.27 -17.01 -3.75
CA TYR A 87 -10.20 -17.45 -2.86
C TYR A 87 -10.71 -18.44 -1.79
N LYS A 88 -9.90 -19.47 -1.52
CA LYS A 88 -10.15 -20.48 -0.47
C LYS A 88 -8.85 -20.77 0.26
N GLU A 89 -8.78 -20.39 1.53
CA GLU A 89 -7.64 -20.73 2.38
C GLU A 89 -7.66 -22.24 2.66
N ASP A 90 -6.66 -22.95 2.15
CA ASP A 90 -6.44 -24.38 2.42
C ASP A 90 -5.52 -24.57 3.64
N SER A 91 -5.50 -25.79 4.20
CA SER A 91 -4.74 -26.10 5.42
C SER A 91 -3.23 -25.96 5.29
N GLU A 92 -2.66 -26.11 4.08
CA GLU A 92 -1.24 -25.89 3.85
C GLU A 92 -0.95 -24.38 3.79
N THR A 93 -1.75 -23.61 3.06
CA THR A 93 -1.70 -22.14 3.03
C THR A 93 -1.78 -21.55 4.44
N THR A 94 -2.74 -21.99 5.28
CA THR A 94 -2.84 -21.57 6.70
C THR A 94 -1.58 -21.94 7.50
N ALA A 95 -1.03 -23.15 7.32
CA ALA A 95 0.17 -23.58 8.03
C ALA A 95 1.42 -22.77 7.64
N ARG A 96 1.59 -22.48 6.34
CA ARG A 96 2.66 -21.62 5.82
C ARG A 96 2.56 -20.20 6.39
N LYS A 97 1.38 -19.59 6.32
CA LYS A 97 1.01 -18.27 6.90
C LYS A 97 1.28 -18.20 8.42
N ALA A 98 0.96 -19.27 9.15
CA ALA A 98 1.24 -19.36 10.58
C ALA A 98 2.74 -19.43 10.91
N ALA A 99 3.51 -20.23 10.16
CA ALA A 99 4.97 -20.31 10.32
C ALA A 99 5.67 -18.95 10.05
N ILE A 100 5.16 -18.18 9.08
CA ILE A 100 5.65 -16.84 8.76
C ILE A 100 5.35 -15.85 9.90
N LYS A 101 4.12 -15.85 10.45
CA LYS A 101 3.79 -15.05 11.66
C LYS A 101 4.64 -15.47 12.87
N GLN A 102 4.96 -16.76 13.02
CA GLN A 102 5.84 -17.23 14.10
C GLN A 102 7.27 -16.67 13.99
N ALA A 103 7.84 -16.63 12.78
CA ALA A 103 9.15 -16.01 12.55
C ALA A 103 9.17 -14.50 12.83
N PHE A 104 8.11 -13.77 12.45
CA PHE A 104 7.94 -12.36 12.87
C PHE A 104 7.91 -12.24 14.39
N THR A 105 7.05 -13.02 15.05
CA THR A 105 6.87 -12.99 16.51
C THR A 105 8.19 -13.25 17.22
N LYS A 106 9.00 -14.19 16.70
CA LYS A 106 10.35 -14.48 17.20
C LYS A 106 11.28 -13.27 17.11
N SER A 107 11.42 -12.65 15.94
CA SER A 107 12.22 -11.42 15.77
C SER A 107 11.70 -10.25 16.61
N TRP A 108 10.37 -10.08 16.70
CA TRP A 108 9.75 -9.01 17.48
C TRP A 108 10.03 -9.12 18.97
N GLU A 109 9.82 -10.30 19.56
CA GLU A 109 10.07 -10.50 20.99
C GLU A 109 11.57 -10.44 21.33
N ALA A 110 12.46 -10.87 20.43
CA ALA A 110 13.89 -10.65 20.59
C ALA A 110 14.28 -9.17 20.54
N TYR A 111 13.73 -8.40 19.59
CA TYR A 111 13.93 -6.95 19.52
C TYR A 111 13.39 -6.27 20.79
N LYS A 112 12.17 -6.60 21.21
CA LYS A 112 11.51 -6.10 22.42
C LYS A 112 12.27 -6.43 23.72
N LYS A 113 12.95 -7.57 23.76
CA LYS A 113 13.74 -8.03 24.92
C LYS A 113 15.12 -7.37 25.02
N HIS A 114 15.79 -7.10 23.89
CA HIS A 114 17.22 -6.71 23.87
C HIS A 114 17.52 -5.33 23.26
N ALA A 115 16.57 -4.77 22.51
CA ALA A 115 16.77 -3.60 21.65
C ALA A 115 15.56 -2.63 21.62
N TRP A 116 14.60 -2.74 22.55
CA TRP A 116 13.40 -1.90 22.55
C TRP A 116 13.71 -0.40 22.60
N GLY A 117 13.23 0.36 21.60
CA GLY A 117 13.50 1.78 21.44
C GLY A 117 14.83 2.11 20.76
N TRP A 118 15.63 1.11 20.38
CA TRP A 118 16.79 1.25 19.50
C TRP A 118 16.37 1.08 18.03
N ASP A 119 17.21 1.49 17.09
CA ASP A 119 16.85 1.45 15.67
C ASP A 119 16.79 0.03 15.13
N GLU A 120 17.66 -0.87 15.59
CA GLU A 120 17.76 -2.25 15.12
C GLU A 120 18.18 -3.22 16.24
N LEU A 121 18.00 -4.52 16.00
CA LEU A 121 18.58 -5.61 16.80
C LEU A 121 19.87 -6.14 16.15
N ALA A 122 20.91 -6.34 16.96
CA ALA A 122 22.05 -7.18 16.65
C ALA A 122 21.72 -8.65 17.04
N PRO A 123 21.39 -9.55 16.10
CA PRO A 123 20.75 -10.85 16.35
C PRO A 123 21.69 -11.96 16.87
N VAL A 124 22.99 -11.68 16.97
CA VAL A 124 24.01 -12.62 17.48
C VAL A 124 24.58 -12.15 18.82
N SER A 125 24.84 -10.85 19.00
CA SER A 125 25.28 -10.31 20.30
C SER A 125 24.13 -9.89 21.23
N LEU A 126 22.89 -9.85 20.72
CA LEU A 126 21.66 -9.48 21.41
C LEU A 126 21.75 -8.09 22.05
N ARG A 127 21.92 -7.08 21.18
CA ARG A 127 22.09 -5.66 21.54
C ARG A 127 21.30 -4.76 20.60
N GLY A 128 20.86 -3.60 21.07
CA GLY A 128 20.36 -2.53 20.21
C GLY A 128 21.46 -1.85 19.40
N LYS A 129 21.10 -1.32 18.22
CA LYS A 129 21.94 -0.45 17.39
C LYS A 129 21.31 0.94 17.19
N THR A 130 22.13 1.90 16.83
CA THR A 130 21.70 3.23 16.39
C THR A 130 22.27 3.47 15.00
N THR A 131 21.39 3.47 14.01
CA THR A 131 21.71 3.45 12.57
C THR A 131 20.88 4.52 11.82
N PHE A 132 19.74 4.90 12.39
CA PHE A 132 18.76 5.84 11.82
C PHE A 132 18.39 6.88 12.89
N SER A 133 19.40 7.57 13.42
CA SER A 133 19.29 8.67 14.39
C SER A 133 18.65 8.37 15.76
N GLY A 134 18.44 7.10 16.11
CA GLY A 134 17.95 6.69 17.43
C GLY A 134 16.45 6.94 17.62
N TRP A 135 15.69 6.90 16.52
CA TRP A 135 14.23 7.12 16.51
C TRP A 135 13.43 5.81 16.47
N ALA A 136 14.07 4.71 16.87
CA ALA A 136 13.48 3.39 16.99
C ALA A 136 12.91 2.87 15.66
N ALA A 137 13.72 2.98 14.60
CA ALA A 137 13.37 2.60 13.23
C ALA A 137 12.62 1.26 13.15
N GLN A 138 13.14 0.18 13.75
CA GLN A 138 12.49 -1.13 13.75
C GLN A 138 11.04 -1.12 14.30
N ILE A 139 10.70 -0.24 15.25
CA ILE A 139 9.33 -0.09 15.77
C ILE A 139 8.45 0.61 14.73
N VAL A 140 8.92 1.74 14.18
CA VAL A 140 8.15 2.57 13.23
C VAL A 140 7.88 1.79 11.95
N ASP A 141 8.92 1.14 11.43
CA ASP A 141 8.95 0.37 10.20
C ASP A 141 8.07 -0.91 10.31
N ALA A 142 8.08 -1.59 11.47
CA ALA A 142 7.25 -2.76 11.71
C ALA A 142 5.78 -2.46 12.07
N LEU A 143 5.37 -1.19 12.25
CA LEU A 143 4.00 -0.83 12.70
C LEU A 143 2.91 -1.43 11.82
N ASP A 144 3.05 -1.33 10.50
CA ASP A 144 2.03 -1.83 9.57
C ASP A 144 2.05 -3.36 9.45
N THR A 145 3.21 -4.01 9.56
CA THR A 145 3.30 -5.47 9.65
C THR A 145 2.63 -6.00 10.91
N LEU A 146 2.82 -5.35 12.07
CA LEU A 146 2.07 -5.68 13.30
C LEU A 146 0.55 -5.59 13.09
N TRP A 147 0.10 -4.60 12.30
CA TRP A 147 -1.31 -4.48 11.96
C TRP A 147 -1.76 -5.59 10.98
N ILE A 148 -1.01 -5.84 9.91
CA ILE A 148 -1.32 -6.86 8.87
C ILE A 148 -1.36 -8.26 9.47
N LEU A 149 -0.39 -8.62 10.32
CA LEU A 149 -0.29 -9.92 10.98
C LEU A 149 -1.34 -10.15 12.07
N ASP A 150 -2.22 -9.19 12.38
CA ASP A 150 -3.12 -9.21 13.54
C ASP A 150 -2.36 -9.39 14.87
N MET A 151 -1.44 -8.46 15.14
CA MET A 151 -0.68 -8.31 16.39
C MET A 151 -1.01 -6.93 17.00
N LYS A 152 -2.31 -6.75 17.29
CA LYS A 152 -2.90 -5.43 17.59
C LYS A 152 -2.51 -4.88 18.95
N ASP A 153 -2.09 -5.71 19.91
CA ASP A 153 -1.72 -5.24 21.25
C ASP A 153 -0.24 -4.86 21.33
N GLU A 154 0.61 -5.61 20.60
CA GLU A 154 1.99 -5.26 20.28
C GLU A 154 2.06 -3.96 19.47
N PHE A 155 1.18 -3.77 18.49
CA PHE A 155 0.97 -2.50 17.78
C PHE A 155 0.65 -1.36 18.77
N LYS A 156 -0.33 -1.54 19.66
CA LYS A 156 -0.67 -0.51 20.67
C LYS A 156 0.48 -0.22 21.63
N GLU A 157 1.41 -1.14 21.83
CA GLU A 157 2.63 -0.94 22.62
C GLU A 157 3.67 -0.14 21.84
N ALA A 158 3.93 -0.51 20.58
CA ALA A 158 4.77 0.22 19.63
C ALA A 158 4.34 1.70 19.49
N VAL A 159 3.04 1.96 19.31
CA VAL A 159 2.48 3.31 19.18
C VAL A 159 2.75 4.18 20.44
N LYS A 160 2.88 3.60 21.64
CA LYS A 160 3.26 4.36 22.86
C LYS A 160 4.70 4.85 22.81
N VAL A 161 5.61 4.11 22.17
CA VAL A 161 7.00 4.55 21.95
C VAL A 161 7.03 5.63 20.89
N VAL A 162 6.33 5.41 19.77
CA VAL A 162 6.28 6.34 18.63
C VAL A 162 5.70 7.70 19.04
N ALA A 163 4.63 7.72 19.84
CA ALA A 163 4.06 8.95 20.39
C ALA A 163 5.04 9.75 21.28
N MET A 164 6.12 9.11 21.77
CA MET A 164 7.15 9.69 22.63
C MET A 164 8.48 9.96 21.91
N ILE A 165 8.60 9.71 20.60
CA ILE A 165 9.77 10.11 19.79
C ILE A 165 9.84 11.63 19.71
N ASP A 166 11.05 12.20 19.82
CA ASP A 166 11.34 13.60 19.52
C ASP A 166 12.28 13.66 18.32
N TRP A 167 11.75 14.05 17.15
CA TRP A 167 12.49 14.11 15.89
C TRP A 167 13.63 15.15 15.90
N SER A 168 13.68 16.02 16.91
CA SER A 168 14.77 16.98 17.09
C SER A 168 15.84 16.51 18.09
N ARG A 169 15.68 15.31 18.65
CA ARG A 169 16.62 14.70 19.60
C ARG A 169 17.31 13.50 18.97
N THR A 170 18.43 13.78 18.32
CA THR A 170 19.42 12.79 17.86
C THR A 170 20.81 13.17 18.38
N GLY A 171 21.78 12.26 18.30
CA GLY A 171 23.21 12.56 18.45
C GLY A 171 23.86 13.09 17.17
N ASP A 172 23.17 13.01 16.03
CA ASP A 172 23.71 13.34 14.71
C ASP A 172 23.58 14.82 14.36
N ASP A 173 24.50 15.31 13.52
CA ASP A 173 24.46 16.66 12.94
C ASP A 173 23.64 16.76 11.64
N TYR A 174 23.23 15.61 11.10
CA TYR A 174 22.55 15.47 9.81
C TYR A 174 21.72 14.20 9.73
N LEU A 175 20.85 14.12 8.72
CA LEU A 175 19.90 13.03 8.52
C LEU A 175 19.88 12.57 7.06
N ASN A 176 19.74 11.26 6.81
CA ASN A 176 19.50 10.75 5.45
C ASN A 176 18.04 11.00 5.04
N LEU A 177 17.80 11.81 4.02
CA LEU A 177 16.45 12.17 3.57
C LEU A 177 15.69 10.97 3.01
N PHE A 178 16.38 10.10 2.25
CA PHE A 178 15.79 8.94 1.58
C PHE A 178 15.39 7.86 2.59
N GLU A 179 16.33 7.36 3.40
CA GLU A 179 16.07 6.29 4.37
C GLU A 179 14.95 6.64 5.38
N VAL A 180 14.84 7.92 5.77
CA VAL A 180 13.84 8.36 6.74
C VAL A 180 12.49 8.68 6.07
N ALA A 181 12.48 9.09 4.80
CA ALA A 181 11.24 9.17 4.04
C ALA A 181 10.62 7.76 3.86
N ILE A 182 11.40 6.79 3.38
CA ILE A 182 10.87 5.46 3.05
C ILE A 182 10.46 4.67 4.31
N ARG A 183 11.33 4.58 5.34
CA ARG A 183 11.08 3.81 6.58
C ARG A 183 10.13 4.53 7.53
N HIS A 184 10.50 5.75 7.94
CA HIS A 184 9.80 6.42 9.04
C HIS A 184 8.53 7.13 8.57
N LEU A 185 8.61 7.96 7.51
CA LEU A 185 7.41 8.65 7.01
C LEU A 185 6.45 7.66 6.34
N GLY A 186 6.95 6.72 5.53
CA GLY A 186 6.17 5.63 4.94
C GLY A 186 5.46 4.77 6.00
N GLY A 187 6.21 4.25 6.99
CA GLY A 187 5.66 3.42 8.07
C GLY A 187 4.60 4.12 8.91
N LEU A 188 4.83 5.39 9.30
CA LEU A 188 3.83 6.19 10.03
C LEU A 188 2.55 6.43 9.23
N LEU A 189 2.67 6.71 7.93
CA LEU A 189 1.52 6.94 7.03
C LEU A 189 0.71 5.66 6.84
N SER A 190 1.36 4.57 6.45
CA SER A 190 0.74 3.24 6.27
C SER A 190 0.04 2.77 7.54
N ALA A 191 0.73 2.82 8.68
CA ALA A 191 0.17 2.45 9.97
C ALA A 191 -1.02 3.33 10.37
N TYR A 192 -0.99 4.64 10.09
CA TYR A 192 -2.15 5.52 10.27
C TYR A 192 -3.33 5.11 9.37
N GLU A 193 -3.10 4.90 8.07
CA GLU A 193 -4.16 4.56 7.11
C GLU A 193 -4.83 3.20 7.36
N LEU A 194 -4.11 2.29 8.01
CA LEU A 194 -4.58 0.98 8.43
C LEU A 194 -5.34 0.99 9.77
N SER A 195 -5.01 1.91 10.68
CA SER A 195 -5.48 1.91 12.08
C SER A 195 -6.40 3.07 12.50
N ASP A 196 -6.38 4.19 11.78
CA ASP A 196 -7.00 5.48 12.15
C ASP A 196 -6.43 6.12 13.45
N GLU A 197 -5.27 5.62 13.93
CA GLU A 197 -4.61 6.16 15.14
C GLU A 197 -3.96 7.53 14.86
N ALA A 198 -4.73 8.61 15.06
CA ALA A 198 -4.34 10.00 14.78
C ALA A 198 -3.02 10.46 15.43
N VAL A 199 -2.53 9.76 16.46
CA VAL A 199 -1.21 10.01 17.07
C VAL A 199 -0.06 9.73 16.09
N LEU A 200 -0.22 8.76 15.18
CA LEU A 200 0.73 8.43 14.12
C LEU A 200 0.76 9.50 13.03
N LEU A 201 -0.40 9.99 12.59
CA LEU A 201 -0.48 11.14 11.68
C LEU A 201 0.16 12.39 12.31
N GLY A 202 -0.06 12.62 13.61
CA GLY A 202 0.60 13.69 14.35
C GLY A 202 2.14 13.58 14.32
N LYS A 203 2.69 12.36 14.38
CA LYS A 203 4.14 12.13 14.24
C LYS A 203 4.64 12.23 12.79
N ALA A 204 3.86 11.77 11.82
CA ALA A 204 4.15 11.92 10.39
C ALA A 204 4.20 13.39 9.97
N ILE A 205 3.34 14.24 10.54
CA ILE A 205 3.37 15.69 10.29
C ILE A 205 4.64 16.33 10.86
N GLU A 206 4.99 16.09 12.13
CA GLU A 206 6.24 16.65 12.69
C GLU A 206 7.48 16.20 11.90
N LEU A 207 7.53 14.94 11.46
CA LEU A 207 8.60 14.40 10.64
C LEU A 207 8.61 15.03 9.23
N GLY A 208 7.46 15.10 8.56
CA GLY A 208 7.34 15.68 7.23
C GLY A 208 7.70 17.17 7.18
N GLU A 209 7.41 17.93 8.23
CA GLU A 209 7.89 19.31 8.40
C GLU A 209 9.42 19.40 8.46
N MET A 210 10.09 18.47 9.16
CA MET A 210 11.55 18.39 9.19
C MET A 210 12.12 17.99 7.83
N LEU A 211 11.60 16.93 7.19
CA LEU A 211 12.11 16.45 5.90
C LEU A 211 11.89 17.47 4.78
N TYR A 212 10.81 18.27 4.84
CA TYR A 212 10.58 19.38 3.90
C TYR A 212 11.69 20.45 3.96
N ALA A 213 12.38 20.63 5.09
CA ALA A 213 13.50 21.57 5.20
C ALA A 213 14.72 21.18 4.34
N ALA A 214 14.82 19.92 3.89
CA ALA A 214 15.87 19.49 2.95
C ALA A 214 15.70 20.10 1.53
N PHE A 215 14.50 20.60 1.24
CA PHE A 215 14.16 21.30 -0.01
C PHE A 215 14.34 22.82 0.10
N ASP A 216 14.80 23.37 1.23
CA ASP A 216 15.06 24.81 1.41
C ASP A 216 16.41 25.22 0.81
N THR A 217 16.51 24.99 -0.50
CA THR A 217 17.68 25.18 -1.36
C THR A 217 17.35 26.19 -2.48
N PRO A 218 18.36 26.88 -3.05
CA PRO A 218 18.12 27.93 -4.06
C PRO A 218 17.29 27.50 -5.28
N ASN A 219 17.43 26.25 -5.74
CA ASN A 219 16.71 25.72 -6.88
C ASN A 219 15.53 24.80 -6.51
N ARG A 220 15.27 24.60 -5.21
CA ARG A 220 14.21 23.74 -4.66
C ARG A 220 14.30 22.24 -5.02
N LEU A 221 15.48 21.76 -5.43
CA LEU A 221 15.81 20.34 -5.42
C LEU A 221 16.52 19.97 -4.10
N PRO A 222 16.36 18.74 -3.57
CA PRO A 222 16.88 18.40 -2.26
C PRO A 222 18.37 18.02 -2.27
N SER A 223 18.93 17.88 -1.08
CA SER A 223 20.14 17.09 -0.82
C SER A 223 19.79 15.71 -0.27
N HIS A 224 20.72 14.76 -0.42
CA HIS A 224 20.65 13.43 0.19
C HIS A 224 20.71 13.52 1.73
N TRP A 225 21.48 14.48 2.24
CA TRP A 225 21.65 14.74 3.66
C TRP A 225 20.99 16.07 4.05
N LEU A 226 20.05 16.03 5.00
CA LEU A 226 19.54 17.22 5.68
C LEU A 226 20.51 17.58 6.81
N TYR A 227 21.27 18.67 6.66
CA TYR A 227 22.21 19.13 7.70
C TYR A 227 21.49 20.10 8.64
N PHE A 228 21.22 19.69 9.87
CA PHE A 228 20.34 20.46 10.78
C PHE A 228 20.84 21.88 11.05
N LYS A 229 22.17 22.08 11.05
CA LYS A 229 22.80 23.41 11.15
C LYS A 229 22.55 24.25 9.90
N ALA A 230 22.82 23.69 8.71
CA ALA A 230 22.69 24.40 7.43
C ALA A 230 21.25 24.79 7.11
N ALA A 231 20.29 23.90 7.39
CA ALA A 231 18.86 24.19 7.26
C ALA A 231 18.41 25.33 8.20
N LYS A 232 19.02 25.46 9.39
CA LYS A 232 18.72 26.53 10.37
C LYS A 232 19.49 27.84 10.11
N SER A 233 20.47 27.84 9.23
CA SER A 233 21.19 29.04 8.78
C SER A 233 20.90 29.47 7.34
N GLY A 234 19.97 28.79 6.64
CA GLY A 234 19.65 29.11 5.24
C GLY A 234 20.78 28.79 4.25
N SER A 235 21.68 27.89 4.62
CA SER A 235 22.86 27.50 3.82
C SER A 235 22.80 26.05 3.33
N GLN A 236 21.62 25.43 3.37
CA GLN A 236 21.34 24.15 2.74
C GLN A 236 21.37 24.32 1.21
N GLN A 237 21.93 23.36 0.49
CA GLN A 237 22.00 23.36 -0.97
C GLN A 237 21.66 21.97 -1.49
N ALA A 238 21.17 21.88 -2.73
CA ALA A 238 21.02 20.61 -3.43
C ALA A 238 22.41 19.98 -3.68
N ASP A 239 22.48 18.67 -3.88
CA ASP A 239 23.77 17.99 -4.06
C ASP A 239 24.27 18.00 -5.51
N GLU A 240 25.59 18.18 -5.67
CA GLU A 240 26.28 18.06 -6.96
C GLU A 240 26.43 16.61 -7.44
N SER A 241 26.21 15.64 -6.54
CA SER A 241 26.30 14.21 -6.79
C SER A 241 25.39 13.47 -5.80
N MET A 242 24.18 13.13 -6.25
CA MET A 242 23.22 12.31 -5.51
C MET A 242 22.68 11.21 -6.44
N SER A 243 22.29 10.08 -5.86
CA SER A 243 21.77 8.94 -6.64
C SER A 243 20.39 9.23 -7.24
N GLY A 244 19.98 8.45 -8.25
CA GLY A 244 18.65 8.54 -8.84
C GLY A 244 17.55 8.18 -7.84
N ALA A 245 17.72 7.08 -7.12
CA ALA A 245 16.83 6.62 -6.06
C ALA A 245 16.66 7.67 -4.95
N ALA A 246 17.76 8.24 -4.45
CA ALA A 246 17.71 9.20 -3.35
C ALA A 246 16.94 10.50 -3.69
N GLY A 247 16.74 10.83 -4.97
CA GLY A 247 15.83 11.89 -5.40
C GLY A 247 14.41 11.41 -5.70
N GLY A 248 14.25 10.30 -6.43
CA GLY A 248 12.92 9.83 -6.86
C GLY A 248 12.04 9.25 -5.74
N SER A 249 12.66 8.58 -4.78
CA SER A 249 11.99 7.62 -3.91
C SER A 249 11.45 8.22 -2.61
N MET A 250 10.85 9.41 -2.71
CA MET A 250 10.09 10.06 -1.63
C MET A 250 8.76 10.68 -2.11
N CYS A 251 8.44 10.53 -3.41
CA CYS A 251 7.27 11.17 -4.01
C CYS A 251 5.95 10.51 -3.63
N LEU A 252 5.92 9.22 -3.28
CA LEU A 252 4.70 8.56 -2.77
C LEU A 252 4.30 9.13 -1.41
N GLU A 253 5.25 9.22 -0.48
CA GLU A 253 5.07 9.63 0.91
C GLU A 253 4.72 11.11 1.01
N PHE A 254 5.44 11.96 0.29
CA PHE A 254 5.17 13.41 0.23
C PHE A 254 3.85 13.70 -0.50
N THR A 255 3.51 12.96 -1.56
CA THR A 255 2.18 13.06 -2.19
C THR A 255 1.07 12.65 -1.23
N ARG A 256 1.25 11.53 -0.50
CA ARG A 256 0.25 11.05 0.46
C ARG A 256 0.09 12.00 1.64
N MET A 257 1.18 12.61 2.13
CA MET A 257 1.15 13.72 3.09
C MET A 257 0.27 14.87 2.60
N SER A 258 0.42 15.32 1.34
CA SER A 258 -0.46 16.35 0.77
C SER A 258 -1.92 15.91 0.62
N GLN A 259 -2.16 14.65 0.21
CA GLN A 259 -3.51 14.11 0.06
C GLN A 259 -4.26 13.94 1.40
N ILE A 260 -3.54 13.64 2.51
CA ILE A 260 -4.13 13.46 3.84
C ILE A 260 -4.26 14.79 4.59
N THR A 261 -3.22 15.63 4.57
CA THR A 261 -3.22 16.92 5.31
C THR A 261 -3.92 18.06 4.59
N GLY A 262 -4.11 17.95 3.28
CA GLY A 262 -4.56 19.06 2.42
C GLY A 262 -3.49 20.13 2.16
N ASN A 263 -2.27 19.97 2.68
CA ASN A 263 -1.17 20.93 2.47
C ASN A 263 -0.38 20.59 1.20
N PRO A 264 -0.43 21.39 0.13
CA PRO A 264 0.17 21.04 -1.16
C PRO A 264 1.70 21.08 -1.19
N LYS A 265 2.37 21.66 -0.18
CA LYS A 265 3.83 21.88 -0.23
C LYS A 265 4.66 20.59 -0.37
N TYR A 266 4.19 19.47 0.20
CA TYR A 266 4.91 18.20 0.13
C TYR A 266 4.86 17.63 -1.30
N TYR A 267 3.69 17.67 -1.95
CA TYR A 267 3.56 17.37 -3.37
C TYR A 267 4.47 18.28 -4.22
N ASP A 268 4.39 19.60 -4.04
CA ASP A 268 5.22 20.58 -4.77
C ASP A 268 6.73 20.27 -4.73
N ALA A 269 7.25 19.92 -3.56
CA ALA A 269 8.64 19.52 -3.36
C ALA A 269 9.05 18.36 -4.28
N THR A 270 8.20 17.35 -4.43
CA THR A 270 8.50 16.15 -5.23
C THR A 270 8.07 16.26 -6.70
N GLU A 271 7.07 17.10 -7.02
CA GLU A 271 6.74 17.53 -8.38
C GLU A 271 7.93 18.23 -9.03
N ARG A 272 8.68 19.07 -8.29
CA ARG A 272 9.91 19.71 -8.81
C ARG A 272 10.98 18.70 -9.21
N ILE A 273 11.13 17.61 -8.45
CA ILE A 273 12.03 16.50 -8.78
C ILE A 273 11.50 15.72 -10.00
N LYS A 274 10.21 15.38 -10.03
CA LYS A 274 9.56 14.74 -11.19
C LYS A 274 9.81 15.54 -12.47
N GLN A 275 9.62 16.86 -12.41
CA GLN A 275 9.90 17.76 -13.53
C GLN A 275 11.38 17.83 -13.90
N PHE A 276 12.32 17.66 -12.95
CA PHE A 276 13.75 17.57 -13.24
C PHE A 276 14.09 16.30 -14.01
N PHE A 277 13.51 15.16 -13.64
CA PHE A 277 13.66 13.92 -14.39
C PHE A 277 12.99 14.00 -15.77
N TYR A 278 11.73 14.41 -15.84
CA TYR A 278 10.94 14.52 -17.07
C TYR A 278 11.63 15.42 -18.11
N ARG A 279 12.08 16.62 -17.72
CA ARG A 279 12.77 17.56 -18.63
C ARG A 279 14.14 17.09 -19.11
N ASN A 280 14.69 16.01 -18.56
CA ASN A 280 16.04 15.52 -18.86
C ASN A 280 16.11 14.06 -19.35
N GLN A 281 15.01 13.31 -19.33
CA GLN A 281 14.98 11.88 -19.70
C GLN A 281 15.54 11.58 -21.10
N ASP A 282 15.25 12.45 -22.06
CA ASP A 282 15.71 12.32 -23.46
C ASP A 282 17.04 13.07 -23.74
N LYS A 283 17.68 13.62 -22.69
CA LYS A 283 18.95 14.38 -22.77
C LYS A 283 20.15 13.67 -22.13
N THR A 284 19.94 12.48 -21.57
CA THR A 284 21.02 11.70 -20.97
C THR A 284 21.81 10.94 -22.05
N LYS A 285 22.92 10.31 -21.67
CA LYS A 285 23.70 9.45 -22.57
C LYS A 285 22.96 8.19 -23.04
N ILE A 286 21.81 7.83 -22.45
CA ILE A 286 20.91 6.77 -22.94
C ILE A 286 19.47 7.30 -22.88
N PRO A 287 18.99 8.00 -23.93
CA PRO A 287 17.66 8.61 -23.96
C PRO A 287 16.52 7.64 -23.59
N GLY A 288 15.72 8.06 -22.63
CA GLY A 288 14.70 7.23 -21.96
C GLY A 288 15.08 6.82 -20.54
N LEU A 289 16.37 6.84 -20.17
CA LEU A 289 16.86 6.46 -18.83
C LEU A 289 17.62 7.62 -18.16
N TRP A 290 17.70 7.57 -16.83
CA TRP A 290 18.54 8.45 -16.02
C TRP A 290 19.80 7.71 -15.52
N PRO A 291 20.96 8.38 -15.46
CA PRO A 291 22.15 7.78 -14.89
C PRO A 291 21.99 7.56 -13.37
N HIS A 292 22.76 6.62 -12.84
CA HIS A 292 22.75 6.21 -11.43
C HIS A 292 22.98 7.37 -10.45
N VAL A 293 23.75 8.39 -10.86
CA VAL A 293 24.02 9.62 -10.11
C VAL A 293 23.78 10.82 -11.02
N MET A 294 23.24 11.90 -10.45
CA MET A 294 22.97 13.17 -11.13
C MET A 294 23.40 14.35 -10.24
N ASN A 295 23.65 15.49 -10.87
CA ASN A 295 23.89 16.76 -10.17
C ASN A 295 22.56 17.52 -10.07
N TYR A 296 22.01 17.58 -8.86
CA TYR A 296 20.74 18.24 -8.56
C TYR A 296 20.90 19.74 -8.26
N ARG A 297 22.13 20.26 -8.10
CA ARG A 297 22.39 21.70 -7.92
C ARG A 297 22.40 22.46 -9.24
N ASP A 298 23.10 21.91 -10.23
CA ASP A 298 23.27 22.48 -11.56
C ASP A 298 22.34 21.84 -12.62
N GLU A 299 21.51 20.89 -12.21
CA GLU A 299 20.63 20.08 -13.07
C GLU A 299 21.33 19.28 -14.19
N LYS A 300 22.55 18.80 -13.95
CA LYS A 300 23.35 18.08 -14.97
C LYS A 300 23.14 16.56 -14.89
N VAL A 301 22.89 15.96 -16.06
CA VAL A 301 22.62 14.52 -16.26
C VAL A 301 23.65 13.82 -17.16
N GLY A 302 24.88 14.35 -17.23
CA GLY A 302 25.95 13.88 -18.13
C GLY A 302 26.68 12.61 -17.71
N GLU A 303 26.26 11.96 -16.62
CA GLU A 303 26.91 10.77 -16.07
C GLU A 303 26.78 9.54 -16.97
N ALA A 304 27.75 8.63 -16.87
CA ALA A 304 27.93 7.53 -17.83
C ALA A 304 27.34 6.18 -17.40
N ARG A 305 27.08 5.97 -16.10
CA ARG A 305 26.61 4.68 -15.57
C ARG A 305 25.08 4.66 -15.43
N PHE A 306 24.45 3.64 -16.01
CA PHE A 306 23.01 3.39 -15.94
C PHE A 306 22.75 2.00 -15.34
N THR A 307 21.67 1.84 -14.59
CA THR A 307 21.28 0.57 -13.95
C THR A 307 19.83 0.64 -13.49
N LEU A 308 19.21 -0.51 -13.19
CA LEU A 308 17.97 -0.60 -12.40
C LEU A 308 18.24 -1.17 -10.99
N GLY A 309 19.49 -1.33 -10.59
CA GLY A 309 19.88 -1.77 -9.25
C GLY A 309 20.32 -0.61 -8.34
N ALA A 310 21.09 -0.97 -7.30
CA ALA A 310 21.51 -0.10 -6.20
C ALA A 310 21.76 1.37 -6.60
N GLY A 311 20.95 2.28 -6.08
CA GLY A 311 21.04 3.73 -6.26
C GLY A 311 20.24 4.29 -7.45
N ALA A 312 19.64 3.43 -8.28
CA ALA A 312 18.73 3.82 -9.35
C ALA A 312 17.39 3.05 -9.32
N ASP A 313 17.38 1.87 -8.69
CA ASP A 313 16.23 1.03 -8.35
C ASP A 313 14.86 1.75 -8.22
N SER A 314 14.62 2.34 -7.06
CA SER A 314 13.33 2.80 -6.58
C SER A 314 12.83 4.08 -7.29
N LEU A 315 13.74 4.80 -7.99
CA LEU A 315 13.37 5.86 -8.93
C LEU A 315 12.46 5.32 -10.04
N TYR A 316 12.77 4.16 -10.61
CA TYR A 316 11.97 3.56 -11.69
C TYR A 316 10.72 2.86 -11.16
N GLU A 317 10.82 2.27 -9.98
CA GLU A 317 9.72 1.66 -9.23
C GLU A 317 8.60 2.67 -8.90
N TYR A 318 8.96 3.88 -8.49
CA TYR A 318 8.00 4.90 -8.06
C TYR A 318 7.20 5.49 -9.24
N LEU A 319 7.65 5.36 -10.49
CA LEU A 319 6.92 5.91 -11.66
C LEU A 319 5.53 5.28 -11.86
N PRO A 320 5.38 3.94 -12.00
CA PRO A 320 4.05 3.31 -12.07
C PRO A 320 3.29 3.40 -10.73
N LYS A 321 3.99 3.33 -9.59
CA LYS A 321 3.37 3.46 -8.26
C LYS A 321 2.72 4.85 -8.07
N MET A 322 3.35 5.93 -8.55
CA MET A 322 2.79 7.29 -8.54
C MET A 322 1.59 7.44 -9.47
N HIS A 323 1.60 6.82 -10.65
CA HIS A 323 0.42 6.79 -11.52
C HIS A 323 -0.80 6.14 -10.81
N ALA A 324 -0.57 5.11 -9.99
CA ALA A 324 -1.62 4.51 -9.16
C ALA A 324 -2.06 5.40 -7.99
N LEU A 325 -1.13 6.07 -7.29
CA LEU A 325 -1.42 6.96 -6.15
C LEU A 325 -2.13 8.26 -6.56
N LEU A 326 -1.86 8.77 -7.77
CA LEU A 326 -2.53 9.94 -8.35
C LEU A 326 -3.85 9.57 -9.08
N GLY A 327 -4.32 8.32 -8.98
CA GLY A 327 -5.56 7.87 -9.63
C GLY A 327 -5.53 8.06 -11.15
N GLY A 328 -4.35 7.91 -11.75
CA GLY A 328 -4.09 8.11 -13.17
C GLY A 328 -4.20 9.54 -13.69
N LEU A 329 -4.35 10.56 -12.84
CA LEU A 329 -4.59 11.93 -13.29
C LEU A 329 -3.38 12.56 -14.00
N ASP A 330 -2.16 12.22 -13.58
CA ASP A 330 -0.92 12.68 -14.22
C ASP A 330 -0.51 11.72 -15.38
N PRO A 331 -0.38 12.21 -16.62
CA PRO A 331 0.12 11.44 -17.76
C PRO A 331 1.66 11.36 -17.83
N GLU A 332 2.41 12.30 -17.23
CA GLU A 332 3.88 12.35 -17.36
C GLU A 332 4.52 11.11 -16.75
N TYR A 333 3.98 10.61 -15.62
CA TYR A 333 4.38 9.31 -15.06
C TYR A 333 4.17 8.12 -16.01
N VAL A 334 3.16 8.15 -16.90
CA VAL A 334 2.95 7.10 -17.91
C VAL A 334 4.03 7.17 -18.97
N GLU A 335 4.33 8.36 -19.46
CA GLU A 335 5.37 8.58 -20.48
C GLU A 335 6.75 8.22 -19.92
N MET A 336 7.07 8.69 -18.72
CA MET A 336 8.32 8.38 -18.01
C MET A 336 8.50 6.88 -17.80
N THR A 337 7.48 6.19 -17.27
CA THR A 337 7.49 4.73 -17.09
C THR A 337 7.71 4.01 -18.42
N THR A 338 6.92 4.38 -19.45
CA THR A 338 6.95 3.69 -20.74
C THR A 338 8.32 3.85 -21.41
N LYS A 339 8.84 5.09 -21.52
CA LYS A 339 10.18 5.37 -22.06
C LYS A 339 11.27 4.62 -21.29
N ALA A 340 11.24 4.64 -19.96
CA ALA A 340 12.27 4.01 -19.14
C ALA A 340 12.29 2.48 -19.30
N LEU A 341 11.14 1.82 -19.20
CA LEU A 341 11.07 0.37 -19.34
C LEU A 341 11.36 -0.06 -20.79
N ASP A 342 10.79 0.60 -21.80
CA ASP A 342 11.06 0.28 -23.22
C ASP A 342 12.52 0.55 -23.62
N THR A 343 13.26 1.44 -22.94
CA THR A 343 14.71 1.62 -23.14
C THR A 343 15.54 0.65 -22.30
N ALA A 344 15.11 0.29 -21.09
CA ALA A 344 15.78 -0.73 -20.27
C ALA A 344 15.78 -2.12 -20.95
N VAL A 345 14.69 -2.52 -21.63
CA VAL A 345 14.62 -3.74 -22.46
C VAL A 345 15.73 -3.80 -23.53
N LYS A 346 16.15 -2.65 -24.07
CA LYS A 346 17.14 -2.55 -25.17
C LYS A 346 18.60 -2.58 -24.69
N HIS A 347 18.86 -2.20 -23.45
CA HIS A 347 20.22 -1.92 -22.96
C HIS A 347 20.58 -2.59 -21.63
N ILE A 348 19.65 -2.69 -20.67
CA ILE A 348 19.92 -3.17 -19.31
C ILE A 348 19.49 -4.64 -19.14
N LEU A 349 18.35 -5.04 -19.71
CA LEU A 349 17.84 -6.40 -19.55
C LEU A 349 18.60 -7.40 -20.44
N TYR A 350 18.89 -8.58 -19.89
CA TYR A 350 19.55 -9.66 -20.62
C TYR A 350 19.01 -11.04 -20.23
N LYS A 351 19.05 -11.99 -21.17
CA LYS A 351 18.87 -13.41 -20.87
C LYS A 351 20.21 -13.95 -20.36
N PRO A 352 20.30 -14.53 -19.15
CA PRO A 352 21.51 -15.20 -18.68
C PRO A 352 21.66 -16.56 -19.38
N ARG A 353 22.87 -16.85 -19.87
CA ARG A 353 23.23 -18.17 -20.42
C ARG A 353 23.14 -19.20 -19.31
N ASN A 354 22.19 -20.13 -19.41
CA ASN A 354 21.87 -21.08 -18.32
C ASN A 354 21.79 -22.53 -18.84
N PRO A 355 21.78 -23.56 -17.96
CA PRO A 355 21.86 -24.97 -18.40
C PRO A 355 20.67 -25.43 -19.24
N GLY A 356 19.46 -24.94 -18.93
CA GLY A 356 18.22 -25.40 -19.56
C GLY A 356 17.85 -24.68 -20.85
N ASP A 357 18.56 -23.61 -21.24
CA ASP A 357 18.07 -22.57 -22.18
C ASP A 357 16.76 -21.91 -21.68
N LEU A 358 16.57 -21.86 -20.36
CA LEU A 358 15.38 -21.28 -19.71
C LEU A 358 15.18 -19.84 -20.16
N ASP A 359 13.95 -19.46 -20.48
CA ASP A 359 13.61 -18.14 -21.02
C ASP A 359 13.41 -17.06 -19.93
N ILE A 360 14.35 -17.04 -19.00
CA ILE A 360 14.43 -16.09 -17.88
C ILE A 360 15.20 -14.83 -18.27
N LEU A 361 15.00 -13.75 -17.51
CA LEU A 361 15.70 -12.48 -17.70
C LEU A 361 16.37 -12.01 -16.40
N MET A 362 17.36 -11.14 -16.54
CA MET A 362 18.08 -10.44 -15.48
C MET A 362 18.24 -8.96 -15.87
N SER A 363 18.40 -8.09 -14.87
CA SER A 363 18.84 -6.71 -15.06
C SER A 363 20.35 -6.61 -14.82
N GLY A 364 21.08 -5.92 -15.70
CA GLY A 364 22.51 -5.66 -15.54
C GLY A 364 22.84 -4.23 -15.10
N ASN A 365 24.09 -3.84 -15.34
CA ASN A 365 24.54 -2.43 -15.34
C ASN A 365 24.97 -2.06 -16.77
N VAL A 366 24.86 -0.79 -17.15
CA VAL A 366 25.33 -0.30 -18.47
C VAL A 366 26.28 0.87 -18.28
N LEU A 367 27.37 0.87 -19.06
CA LEU A 367 28.24 2.03 -19.23
C LEU A 367 28.00 2.64 -20.62
N ALA A 368 27.55 3.89 -20.66
CA ALA A 368 27.46 4.65 -21.90
C ALA A 368 28.84 5.22 -22.27
N GLY A 369 29.28 4.97 -23.50
CA GLY A 369 30.53 5.53 -24.04
C GLY A 369 30.42 7.00 -24.43
N GLU A 370 31.34 7.45 -25.27
CA GLU A 370 31.25 8.75 -25.94
C GLU A 370 30.14 8.74 -27.01
N GLU A 371 29.72 9.92 -27.49
CA GLU A 371 28.64 10.06 -28.45
C GLU A 371 28.90 9.24 -29.73
N GLY A 372 27.90 8.43 -30.15
CA GLY A 372 28.03 7.48 -31.26
C GLY A 372 28.62 6.10 -30.88
N SER A 373 29.16 5.94 -29.67
CA SER A 373 29.57 4.62 -29.16
C SER A 373 28.36 3.78 -28.76
N LYS A 374 28.45 2.45 -28.91
CA LYS A 374 27.44 1.54 -28.35
C LYS A 374 27.57 1.48 -26.82
N PRO A 375 26.47 1.57 -26.04
CA PRO A 375 26.52 1.31 -24.60
C PRO A 375 26.95 -0.13 -24.31
N GLU A 376 27.80 -0.32 -23.30
CA GLU A 376 28.33 -1.63 -22.88
C GLU A 376 27.54 -2.19 -21.70
N LEU A 377 26.93 -3.36 -21.89
CA LEU A 377 26.23 -4.10 -20.83
C LEU A 377 27.23 -4.93 -20.00
N THR A 378 27.30 -4.63 -18.71
CA THR A 378 27.87 -5.54 -17.70
C THR A 378 26.75 -6.44 -17.17
N ALA A 379 26.84 -7.74 -17.49
CA ALA A 379 25.94 -8.80 -17.05
C ALA A 379 26.14 -9.16 -15.56
N GLU A 380 25.84 -8.20 -14.69
CA GLU A 380 25.95 -8.30 -13.23
C GLU A 380 24.58 -8.10 -12.60
N MET A 381 24.05 -9.18 -12.01
CA MET A 381 22.82 -9.17 -11.23
C MET A 381 23.10 -8.86 -9.76
N GLN A 382 22.12 -8.25 -9.12
CA GLN A 382 22.14 -7.88 -7.70
C GLN A 382 20.84 -8.38 -7.05
N HIS A 383 20.83 -8.68 -5.76
CA HIS A 383 19.56 -8.95 -5.06
C HIS A 383 18.62 -7.73 -5.16
N LEU A 384 19.21 -6.53 -4.99
CA LEU A 384 18.58 -5.22 -5.27
C LEU A 384 18.06 -5.01 -6.71
N THR A 385 18.33 -5.89 -7.68
CA THR A 385 17.68 -5.82 -9.01
C THR A 385 16.43 -6.69 -9.13
N CYS A 386 16.06 -7.45 -8.10
CA CYS A 386 14.97 -8.41 -8.22
C CYS A 386 13.56 -7.79 -8.18
N PHE A 387 13.36 -6.62 -7.56
CA PHE A 387 12.07 -5.89 -7.54
C PHE A 387 11.60 -5.49 -8.97
N VAL A 388 12.53 -5.46 -9.94
CA VAL A 388 12.26 -5.05 -11.32
C VAL A 388 11.19 -5.94 -11.97
N GLY A 389 11.12 -7.23 -11.60
CA GLY A 389 10.04 -8.13 -12.06
C GLY A 389 8.65 -7.65 -11.65
N GLY A 390 8.46 -7.32 -10.37
CA GLY A 390 7.25 -6.72 -9.82
C GLY A 390 6.94 -5.34 -10.43
N THR A 391 7.95 -4.50 -10.65
CA THR A 391 7.80 -3.19 -11.31
C THR A 391 7.28 -3.32 -12.73
N TYR A 392 7.86 -4.22 -13.55
CA TYR A 392 7.38 -4.50 -14.91
C TYR A 392 5.95 -5.09 -14.89
N ALA A 393 5.66 -6.04 -14.01
CA ALA A 393 4.33 -6.63 -13.91
C ALA A 393 3.27 -5.59 -13.49
N LEU A 394 3.58 -4.74 -12.49
CA LEU A 394 2.72 -3.66 -12.01
C LEU A 394 2.46 -2.61 -13.11
N ALA A 395 3.52 -2.14 -13.77
CA ALA A 395 3.41 -1.21 -14.90
C ALA A 395 2.61 -1.83 -16.06
N GLY A 396 2.87 -3.10 -16.40
CA GLY A 396 2.15 -3.82 -17.45
C GLY A 396 0.65 -3.93 -17.19
N LYS A 397 0.27 -4.10 -15.93
CA LYS A 397 -1.14 -4.11 -15.50
C LYS A 397 -1.75 -2.71 -15.53
N LEU A 398 -1.11 -1.71 -14.92
CA LEU A 398 -1.60 -0.33 -14.88
C LEU A 398 -1.73 0.31 -16.27
N LEU A 399 -0.80 0.02 -17.17
CA LEU A 399 -0.71 0.61 -18.51
C LEU A 399 -1.28 -0.30 -19.61
N SER A 400 -1.87 -1.45 -19.25
CA SER A 400 -2.39 -2.48 -20.19
C SER A 400 -1.36 -3.02 -21.20
N ARG A 401 -0.06 -2.98 -20.85
CA ARG A 401 1.06 -3.57 -21.61
C ARG A 401 1.25 -5.03 -21.20
N SER A 402 0.64 -5.96 -21.93
CA SER A 402 0.76 -7.41 -21.64
C SER A 402 2.19 -7.95 -21.78
N ASP A 403 2.98 -7.33 -22.65
CA ASP A 403 4.40 -7.58 -22.84
C ASP A 403 5.25 -7.19 -21.62
N PHE A 404 4.89 -6.12 -20.90
CA PHE A 404 5.52 -5.80 -19.62
C PHE A 404 5.17 -6.84 -18.53
N VAL A 405 4.01 -7.49 -18.60
CA VAL A 405 3.68 -8.61 -17.70
C VAL A 405 4.49 -9.88 -18.02
N ASP A 406 4.75 -10.16 -19.30
CA ASP A 406 5.69 -11.24 -19.71
C ASP A 406 7.12 -10.97 -19.21
N LEU A 407 7.64 -9.77 -19.47
CA LEU A 407 8.97 -9.35 -19.02
C LEU A 407 9.09 -9.43 -17.48
N GLY A 408 8.06 -8.95 -16.75
CA GLY A 408 7.98 -9.07 -15.30
C GLY A 408 8.03 -10.53 -14.83
N SER A 409 7.25 -11.41 -15.45
CA SER A 409 7.26 -12.85 -15.18
C SER A 409 8.64 -13.47 -15.38
N ARG A 410 9.32 -13.13 -16.49
CA ARG A 410 10.62 -13.71 -16.86
C ARG A 410 11.77 -13.17 -16.00
N LEU A 411 11.67 -11.94 -15.52
CA LEU A 411 12.57 -11.34 -14.53
C LEU A 411 12.39 -11.98 -13.15
N THR A 412 11.16 -12.11 -12.66
CA THR A 412 10.86 -12.80 -11.39
C THR A 412 11.35 -14.26 -11.44
N ALA A 413 11.09 -14.98 -12.53
CA ALA A 413 11.59 -16.33 -12.74
C ALA A 413 13.13 -16.41 -12.78
N GLY A 414 13.80 -15.35 -13.26
CA GLY A 414 15.27 -15.22 -13.20
C GLY A 414 15.80 -15.18 -11.77
N CYS A 415 15.21 -14.36 -10.90
CA CYS A 415 15.60 -14.30 -9.49
C CYS A 415 15.26 -15.60 -8.73
N VAL A 416 14.12 -16.24 -9.00
CA VAL A 416 13.80 -17.57 -8.44
C VAL A 416 14.81 -18.62 -8.91
N TRP A 417 15.20 -18.63 -10.19
CA TRP A 417 16.26 -19.52 -10.69
C TRP A 417 17.61 -19.26 -10.00
N ALA A 418 17.97 -18.00 -9.75
CA ALA A 418 19.20 -17.68 -9.03
C ALA A 418 19.16 -18.11 -7.56
N TYR A 419 18.00 -18.10 -6.90
CA TYR A 419 17.80 -18.70 -5.59
C TYR A 419 18.04 -20.22 -5.64
N ASP A 420 17.35 -20.93 -6.54
CA ASP A 420 17.43 -22.39 -6.67
C ASP A 420 18.81 -22.90 -7.17
N ALA A 421 19.59 -22.05 -7.86
CA ALA A 421 20.91 -22.41 -8.38
C ALA A 421 21.99 -22.57 -7.30
N PHE A 422 21.88 -21.87 -6.16
CA PHE A 422 22.94 -21.84 -5.14
C PHE A 422 22.78 -22.94 -4.09
N PRO A 423 23.91 -23.46 -3.53
CA PRO A 423 23.86 -24.55 -2.54
C PRO A 423 22.98 -24.28 -1.31
N THR A 424 22.79 -23.03 -0.90
CA THR A 424 21.90 -22.68 0.22
C THR A 424 20.41 -22.63 -0.13
N ASN A 425 20.05 -22.69 -1.41
CA ASN A 425 18.78 -22.24 -2.00
C ASN A 425 18.50 -20.74 -1.76
N ILE A 426 19.55 -19.91 -1.73
CA ILE A 426 19.50 -18.45 -1.59
C ILE A 426 20.51 -17.83 -2.56
N MET A 427 20.12 -16.77 -3.30
CA MET A 427 21.02 -16.09 -4.23
C MET A 427 21.99 -15.11 -3.52
N PRO A 428 23.17 -14.82 -4.10
CA PRO A 428 24.11 -13.84 -3.54
C PRO A 428 23.63 -12.39 -3.70
N GLU A 429 24.08 -11.48 -2.83
CA GLU A 429 23.85 -10.03 -2.98
C GLU A 429 24.30 -9.49 -4.35
N ILE A 430 25.45 -9.93 -4.90
CA ILE A 430 25.94 -9.52 -6.24
C ILE A 430 26.71 -10.65 -6.93
N ALA A 431 26.33 -10.99 -8.18
CA ALA A 431 27.06 -11.92 -9.03
C ALA A 431 27.12 -11.49 -10.51
N GLN A 432 28.18 -11.92 -11.20
CA GLN A 432 28.39 -11.74 -12.63
C GLN A 432 28.09 -13.05 -13.37
N LEU A 433 27.35 -12.93 -14.47
CA LEU A 433 26.90 -14.02 -15.33
C LEU A 433 27.40 -13.80 -16.76
N GLU A 434 27.26 -14.82 -17.60
CA GLU A 434 27.43 -14.70 -19.05
C GLU A 434 26.07 -14.34 -19.69
N ALA A 435 25.99 -13.21 -20.39
CA ALA A 435 24.79 -12.83 -21.14
C ALA A 435 24.70 -13.58 -22.48
N CYS A 436 23.48 -13.79 -22.94
CA CYS A 436 23.20 -14.20 -24.32
C CYS A 436 23.23 -12.99 -25.27
N GLU A 437 23.47 -13.24 -26.56
CA GLU A 437 23.53 -12.21 -27.60
C GLU A 437 22.26 -11.32 -27.69
N SER A 438 21.10 -11.89 -27.35
CA SER A 438 19.85 -11.13 -27.19
C SER A 438 18.93 -11.81 -26.19
N ILE A 439 17.92 -11.08 -25.70
CA ILE A 439 16.87 -11.60 -24.80
C ILE A 439 15.99 -12.69 -25.43
N THR A 440 16.12 -12.97 -26.72
CA THR A 440 15.37 -13.99 -27.47
C THR A 440 16.25 -15.12 -28.02
N SER A 441 17.59 -15.06 -27.88
CA SER A 441 18.45 -16.10 -28.45
C SER A 441 18.46 -17.38 -27.63
N LYS A 442 18.75 -18.50 -28.30
CA LYS A 442 19.01 -19.79 -27.65
C LYS A 442 20.48 -19.88 -27.29
N CYS A 443 20.76 -20.20 -26.03
CA CYS A 443 22.07 -20.00 -25.45
C CYS A 443 22.26 -20.85 -24.19
N ARG A 444 22.64 -22.12 -24.36
CA ARG A 444 22.93 -22.97 -23.20
C ARG A 444 24.31 -22.66 -22.64
N TRP A 445 24.45 -22.99 -21.36
CA TRP A 445 25.73 -22.98 -20.67
C TRP A 445 26.77 -23.91 -21.34
N SER A 446 26.31 -25.06 -21.86
CA SER A 446 27.13 -26.03 -22.60
C SER A 446 27.83 -25.48 -23.85
N ASP A 447 27.24 -24.46 -24.49
CA ASP A 447 27.58 -24.10 -25.87
C ASP A 447 28.86 -23.23 -25.96
N LYS A 448 29.34 -22.74 -24.81
CA LYS A 448 30.58 -21.98 -24.67
C LYS A 448 31.17 -22.25 -23.28
N PRO A 449 32.19 -23.11 -23.14
CA PRO A 449 32.90 -23.28 -21.88
C PRO A 449 33.49 -21.94 -21.42
N VAL A 450 33.27 -21.58 -20.16
CA VAL A 450 33.86 -20.39 -19.53
C VAL A 450 34.70 -20.85 -18.34
N GLU A 451 35.94 -20.35 -18.24
CA GLU A 451 36.79 -20.60 -17.07
C GLU A 451 36.16 -19.99 -15.82
N LYS A 452 35.83 -20.83 -14.83
CA LYS A 452 35.40 -20.38 -13.50
C LYS A 452 36.61 -20.31 -12.58
N LYS A 453 36.71 -19.25 -11.78
CA LYS A 453 37.71 -19.18 -10.69
C LYS A 453 37.31 -20.02 -9.47
N ASP A 454 36.01 -20.20 -9.28
CA ASP A 454 35.41 -20.81 -8.09
C ASP A 454 34.41 -21.92 -8.46
N LYS A 455 34.00 -22.75 -7.49
CA LYS A 455 32.99 -23.82 -7.68
C LYS A 455 31.55 -23.29 -7.75
N LEU A 456 31.31 -22.31 -8.62
CA LEU A 456 29.99 -21.67 -8.78
C LEU A 456 29.00 -22.56 -9.55
N PRO A 457 27.68 -22.34 -9.36
CA PRO A 457 26.64 -22.92 -10.21
C PRO A 457 26.83 -22.55 -11.69
N GLU A 458 26.21 -23.32 -12.58
CA GLU A 458 26.22 -23.02 -14.02
C GLU A 458 25.40 -21.77 -14.35
N GLY A 459 25.88 -20.96 -15.30
CA GLY A 459 25.39 -19.60 -15.56
C GLY A 459 26.16 -18.49 -14.85
N PHE A 460 26.78 -18.80 -13.71
CA PHE A 460 27.53 -17.85 -12.89
C PHE A 460 29.04 -17.96 -13.15
N ILE A 461 29.69 -16.83 -13.46
CA ILE A 461 31.14 -16.74 -13.75
C ILE A 461 31.94 -16.17 -12.58
N ARG A 462 31.31 -15.32 -11.74
CA ARG A 462 31.93 -14.73 -10.54
C ARG A 462 30.86 -14.33 -9.53
N VAL A 463 31.11 -14.53 -8.24
CA VAL A 463 30.36 -13.85 -7.16
C VAL A 463 31.19 -12.66 -6.68
N ARG A 464 30.57 -11.49 -6.52
CA ARG A 464 31.23 -10.26 -6.03
C ARG A 464 30.91 -9.96 -4.58
N ASN A 465 29.68 -10.23 -4.16
CA ASN A 465 29.30 -10.27 -2.76
C ASN A 465 28.48 -11.54 -2.52
N SER A 466 29.02 -12.46 -1.72
CA SER A 466 28.44 -13.77 -1.40
C SER A 466 27.43 -13.74 -0.25
N GLU A 467 27.26 -12.59 0.40
CA GLU A 467 26.32 -12.42 1.49
C GLU A 467 24.87 -12.68 1.04
N TYR A 468 23.97 -12.83 2.01
CA TYR A 468 22.55 -12.55 1.85
C TYR A 468 22.06 -11.82 3.11
N ARG A 469 21.47 -10.64 2.92
CA ARG A 469 21.19 -9.68 4.01
C ARG A 469 19.74 -9.65 4.49
N LEU A 470 18.99 -10.76 4.37
CA LEU A 470 17.55 -10.85 4.69
C LEU A 470 16.64 -10.02 3.77
N ARG A 471 17.10 -9.74 2.54
CA ARG A 471 16.48 -8.79 1.59
C ARG A 471 15.15 -9.24 0.97
N PRO A 472 14.23 -8.31 0.66
CA PRO A 472 12.89 -8.62 0.16
C PRO A 472 12.77 -8.68 -1.36
N GLU A 473 13.66 -8.08 -2.15
CA GLU A 473 13.32 -7.66 -3.52
C GLU A 473 12.98 -8.84 -4.47
N ALA A 474 13.44 -10.06 -4.15
CA ALA A 474 13.05 -11.29 -4.85
C ALA A 474 11.65 -11.80 -4.45
N ILE A 475 11.27 -11.73 -3.16
CA ILE A 475 9.93 -12.13 -2.71
C ILE A 475 8.88 -11.05 -3.01
N GLU A 476 9.22 -9.76 -3.06
CA GLU A 476 8.34 -8.71 -3.60
C GLU A 476 7.85 -9.08 -5.01
N SER A 477 8.79 -9.36 -5.91
CA SER A 477 8.47 -9.72 -7.30
C SER A 477 7.66 -11.01 -7.44
N VAL A 478 7.87 -11.99 -6.55
CA VAL A 478 7.06 -13.22 -6.47
C VAL A 478 5.65 -12.91 -5.94
N PHE A 479 5.51 -12.04 -4.94
CA PHE A 479 4.23 -11.56 -4.42
C PHE A 479 3.41 -10.82 -5.50
N TYR A 480 4.02 -9.87 -6.23
CA TYR A 480 3.35 -9.18 -7.33
C TYR A 480 2.92 -10.16 -8.41
N MET A 481 3.81 -11.09 -8.82
CA MET A 481 3.47 -12.09 -9.83
C MET A 481 2.33 -13.03 -9.38
N TRP A 482 2.31 -13.47 -8.12
CA TRP A 482 1.18 -14.19 -7.53
C TRP A 482 -0.12 -13.39 -7.65
N ARG A 483 -0.19 -12.18 -7.06
CA ARG A 483 -1.41 -11.35 -7.05
C ARG A 483 -1.89 -10.99 -8.46
N ILE A 484 -0.98 -10.79 -9.42
CA ILE A 484 -1.28 -10.39 -10.81
C ILE A 484 -1.75 -11.56 -11.70
N THR A 485 -1.21 -12.77 -11.50
CA THR A 485 -1.49 -13.92 -12.38
C THR A 485 -2.49 -14.92 -11.79
N GLY A 486 -2.49 -15.09 -10.47
CA GLY A 486 -3.17 -16.20 -9.77
C GLY A 486 -2.54 -17.57 -10.01
N ASP A 487 -1.26 -17.63 -10.41
CA ASP A 487 -0.56 -18.89 -10.67
C ASP A 487 0.20 -19.39 -9.42
N ASP A 488 -0.10 -20.60 -8.97
CA ASP A 488 0.48 -21.18 -7.75
C ASP A 488 1.98 -21.43 -7.84
N VAL A 489 2.58 -21.46 -9.04
CA VAL A 489 4.04 -21.58 -9.20
C VAL A 489 4.79 -20.51 -8.39
N TRP A 490 4.20 -19.33 -8.22
CA TRP A 490 4.75 -18.23 -7.41
C TRP A 490 4.66 -18.51 -5.92
N ARG A 491 3.51 -19.02 -5.40
CA ARG A 491 3.37 -19.44 -4.00
C ARG A 491 4.29 -20.63 -3.67
N THR A 492 4.41 -21.57 -4.59
CA THR A 492 5.33 -22.71 -4.49
C THR A 492 6.81 -22.28 -4.55
N ALA A 493 7.17 -21.26 -5.34
CA ALA A 493 8.50 -20.65 -5.30
C ALA A 493 8.77 -19.92 -3.97
N ALA A 494 7.83 -19.10 -3.51
CA ALA A 494 7.91 -18.40 -2.23
C ALA A 494 8.13 -19.37 -1.06
N TRP A 495 7.46 -20.53 -1.05
CA TRP A 495 7.67 -21.50 0.03
C TRP A 495 9.08 -22.09 0.03
N ARG A 496 9.66 -22.45 -1.14
CA ARG A 496 11.06 -22.90 -1.24
C ARG A 496 12.04 -21.84 -0.72
N MET A 497 11.82 -20.57 -1.12
CA MET A 497 12.64 -19.45 -0.68
C MET A 497 12.55 -19.24 0.84
N TRP A 498 11.34 -19.33 1.41
CA TRP A 498 11.11 -19.22 2.85
C TRP A 498 11.83 -20.31 3.64
N GLU A 499 11.65 -21.58 3.27
CA GLU A 499 12.33 -22.72 3.90
C GLU A 499 13.86 -22.59 3.84
N ALA A 500 14.40 -22.12 2.71
CA ALA A 500 15.82 -21.86 2.55
C ALA A 500 16.31 -20.74 3.46
N ILE A 501 15.63 -19.58 3.44
CA ILE A 501 15.98 -18.40 4.25
C ILE A 501 16.00 -18.78 5.73
N VAL A 502 14.89 -19.26 6.28
CA VAL A 502 14.78 -19.66 7.70
C VAL A 502 15.92 -20.60 8.09
N LYS A 503 16.12 -21.68 7.32
CA LYS A 503 17.12 -22.72 7.59
C LYS A 503 18.57 -22.23 7.63
N GLN A 504 18.93 -21.22 6.82
CA GLN A 504 20.29 -20.67 6.87
C GLN A 504 20.42 -19.53 7.88
N THR A 505 19.41 -18.65 8.02
CA THR A 505 19.54 -17.35 8.71
C THR A 505 19.08 -17.35 10.17
N GLU A 506 18.37 -18.38 10.65
CA GLU A 506 17.86 -18.44 12.03
C GLU A 506 18.96 -18.48 13.11
N THR A 507 18.89 -17.57 14.09
CA THR A 507 19.68 -17.58 15.34
C THR A 507 18.87 -18.18 16.50
N GLN A 508 19.44 -18.24 17.71
CA GLN A 508 18.71 -18.71 18.88
C GLN A 508 17.43 -17.90 19.14
N GLU A 509 17.49 -16.57 19.01
CA GLU A 509 16.37 -15.68 19.34
C GLU A 509 15.82 -14.89 18.14
N ALA A 510 16.53 -14.76 17.02
CA ALA A 510 16.10 -13.97 15.86
C ALA A 510 16.55 -14.60 14.52
N PHE A 511 16.79 -13.78 13.50
CA PHE A 511 17.36 -14.15 12.19
C PHE A 511 18.51 -13.20 11.85
N ALA A 512 19.44 -13.60 10.99
CA ALA A 512 20.69 -12.89 10.75
C ALA A 512 21.22 -13.01 9.32
N THR A 513 21.86 -11.94 8.82
CA THR A 513 22.67 -11.95 7.59
C THR A 513 23.67 -13.10 7.58
N ILE A 514 23.75 -13.84 6.46
CA ILE A 514 24.75 -14.90 6.24
C ILE A 514 25.88 -14.40 5.33
N SER A 515 27.10 -14.90 5.55
CA SER A 515 28.32 -14.39 4.89
C SER A 515 28.60 -14.96 3.49
N ASP A 516 28.17 -16.19 3.21
CA ASP A 516 28.39 -16.87 1.93
C ASP A 516 27.27 -17.87 1.59
N VAL A 517 26.48 -17.58 0.55
CA VAL A 517 25.43 -18.45 0.02
C VAL A 517 25.93 -19.73 -0.67
N ASN A 518 27.22 -19.85 -0.97
CA ASN A 518 27.81 -21.10 -1.48
C ASN A 518 27.99 -22.15 -0.36
N LYS A 519 27.95 -21.73 0.91
CA LYS A 519 28.18 -22.56 2.10
C LYS A 519 26.89 -22.79 2.88
N LYS A 520 26.34 -24.01 2.86
CA LYS A 520 25.27 -24.42 3.81
C LYS A 520 25.81 -24.29 5.25
N GLY A 521 25.05 -23.67 6.15
CA GLY A 521 25.56 -23.35 7.49
C GLY A 521 26.66 -22.29 7.47
N SER A 522 26.49 -21.26 6.63
CA SER A 522 27.41 -20.13 6.54
C SER A 522 27.49 -19.33 7.84
N ASP A 523 28.58 -18.58 8.00
CA ASP A 523 28.85 -17.83 9.22
C ASP A 523 27.90 -16.63 9.32
N LYS A 524 27.10 -16.61 10.39
CA LYS A 524 26.10 -15.58 10.66
C LYS A 524 26.76 -14.30 11.18
N ARG A 525 26.35 -13.16 10.62
CA ARG A 525 26.81 -11.84 11.04
C ARG A 525 25.84 -11.24 12.04
N ASP A 526 26.35 -10.32 12.86
CA ASP A 526 25.57 -9.64 13.88
C ASP A 526 24.73 -8.49 13.29
N ASN A 527 23.83 -8.85 12.35
CA ASN A 527 23.02 -7.91 11.60
C ASN A 527 21.63 -8.48 11.26
N MET A 528 20.57 -7.74 11.61
CA MET A 528 19.19 -7.94 11.19
C MET A 528 18.63 -6.54 10.89
N GLU A 529 18.54 -6.20 9.60
CA GLU A 529 18.08 -4.88 9.14
C GLU A 529 16.56 -4.80 9.31
N THR A 530 16.00 -3.58 9.40
CA THR A 530 14.58 -3.38 9.73
C THR A 530 13.63 -4.00 8.68
N PHE A 531 14.03 -3.99 7.41
CA PHE A 531 13.32 -4.61 6.27
C PHE A 531 13.09 -6.12 6.38
N TRP A 532 13.82 -6.84 7.25
CA TRP A 532 13.47 -8.23 7.54
C TRP A 532 12.02 -8.36 8.05
N MET A 533 11.59 -7.40 8.89
CA MET A 533 10.28 -7.40 9.53
C MET A 533 9.24 -6.55 8.80
N SER A 534 9.62 -5.42 8.20
CA SER A 534 8.69 -4.58 7.45
C SER A 534 8.48 -5.04 6.01
N GLU A 535 9.45 -5.69 5.37
CA GLU A 535 9.34 -6.10 3.97
C GLU A 535 9.35 -7.60 3.77
N THR A 536 10.45 -8.28 4.10
CA THR A 536 10.68 -9.67 3.69
C THR A 536 9.61 -10.59 4.27
N ILE A 537 9.36 -10.52 5.58
CA ILE A 537 8.25 -11.27 6.20
C ILE A 537 6.87 -10.80 5.69
N LYS A 538 6.68 -9.49 5.45
CA LYS A 538 5.40 -8.93 4.96
C LYS A 538 5.03 -9.52 3.59
N TYR A 539 5.96 -9.54 2.63
CA TYR A 539 5.73 -10.12 1.30
C TYR A 539 5.55 -11.65 1.34
N PHE A 540 6.31 -12.37 2.17
CA PHE A 540 6.04 -13.81 2.38
C PHE A 540 4.63 -14.03 2.94
N TYR A 541 4.22 -13.28 3.97
CA TYR A 541 2.89 -13.42 4.57
C TYR A 541 1.77 -13.13 3.57
N LEU A 542 1.83 -11.98 2.88
CA LEU A 542 0.82 -11.55 1.89
C LEU A 542 0.74 -12.46 0.65
N THR A 543 1.73 -13.33 0.42
CA THR A 543 1.71 -14.37 -0.62
C THR A 543 0.87 -15.60 -0.21
N PHE A 544 0.70 -15.85 1.09
CA PHE A 544 -0.14 -16.93 1.64
C PHE A 544 -1.38 -16.42 2.38
N ASP A 545 -1.64 -15.12 2.37
CA ASP A 545 -2.83 -14.49 2.96
C ASP A 545 -3.93 -14.22 1.92
N ASP A 546 -5.12 -13.88 2.41
CA ASP A 546 -6.29 -13.50 1.60
C ASP A 546 -5.91 -12.36 0.62
N PRO A 547 -6.18 -12.50 -0.70
CA PRO A 547 -5.94 -11.46 -1.70
C PRO A 547 -6.60 -10.09 -1.40
N ASN A 548 -7.59 -10.02 -0.51
CA ASN A 548 -8.18 -8.78 -0.04
C ASN A 548 -7.27 -8.02 0.95
N VAL A 549 -6.44 -8.73 1.72
CA VAL A 549 -5.45 -8.10 2.60
C VAL A 549 -4.36 -7.49 1.74
N ILE A 550 -4.20 -6.16 1.89
CA ILE A 550 -3.39 -5.29 1.04
C ILE A 550 -3.66 -5.56 -0.46
N ASN A 551 -4.94 -5.53 -0.84
CA ASN A 551 -5.37 -5.68 -2.23
C ASN A 551 -4.73 -4.58 -3.11
N LEU A 552 -3.93 -4.98 -4.10
CA LEU A 552 -3.24 -4.04 -5.00
C LEU A 552 -4.19 -3.15 -5.82
N ASP A 553 -5.47 -3.52 -5.97
CA ASP A 553 -6.49 -2.65 -6.59
C ASP A 553 -6.84 -1.43 -5.70
N GLU A 554 -6.59 -1.50 -4.38
CA GLU A 554 -6.91 -0.44 -3.39
C GLU A 554 -5.67 0.20 -2.73
N TRP A 555 -4.52 -0.49 -2.74
CA TRP A 555 -3.29 -0.06 -2.08
C TRP A 555 -2.12 -0.01 -3.06
N VAL A 556 -1.12 0.83 -2.75
CA VAL A 556 0.17 0.87 -3.43
C VAL A 556 1.27 0.89 -2.37
N LEU A 557 2.17 -0.11 -2.41
CA LEU A 557 3.25 -0.23 -1.43
C LEU A 557 4.41 0.68 -1.86
N ASN A 558 5.03 1.38 -0.91
CA ASN A 558 6.26 2.14 -1.15
C ASN A 558 7.49 1.21 -1.31
N THR A 559 8.73 1.73 -1.36
CA THR A 559 9.97 0.92 -1.51
C THR A 559 10.41 0.22 -0.21
N GLU A 560 9.70 0.44 0.90
CA GLU A 560 9.90 -0.24 2.19
C GLU A 560 8.63 -1.07 2.54
N ALA A 561 7.96 -1.57 1.50
CA ALA A 561 6.72 -2.35 1.54
C ALA A 561 5.54 -1.71 2.32
N HIS A 562 5.50 -0.40 2.54
CA HIS A 562 4.42 0.25 3.29
C HIS A 562 3.21 0.56 2.41
N PRO A 563 2.02 -0.08 2.60
CA PRO A 563 0.83 0.19 1.80
C PRO A 563 0.23 1.57 2.07
N LEU A 564 0.30 2.44 1.08
CA LEU A 564 -0.41 3.71 1.01
C LEU A 564 -1.71 3.55 0.21
N LYS A 565 -2.77 4.23 0.63
CA LYS A 565 -4.12 4.00 0.09
C LYS A 565 -4.33 4.74 -1.23
N ARG A 566 -4.71 4.00 -2.27
CA ARG A 566 -5.01 4.58 -3.58
C ARG A 566 -6.34 5.34 -3.53
N PRO A 567 -6.48 6.45 -4.28
CA PRO A 567 -7.78 7.08 -4.48
C PRO A 567 -8.72 6.12 -5.24
N LYS A 568 -9.97 6.02 -4.79
CA LYS A 568 -10.97 5.21 -5.49
C LYS A 568 -11.48 5.97 -6.71
N GLY A 569 -11.20 5.43 -7.90
CA GLY A 569 -11.84 5.86 -9.14
C GLY A 569 -13.35 5.63 -9.07
N GLU A 570 -14.13 6.60 -9.52
CA GLU A 570 -15.57 6.39 -9.70
C GLU A 570 -15.79 5.51 -10.93
N GLU A 571 -16.40 4.32 -10.77
CA GLU A 571 -17.26 3.81 -11.83
C GLU A 571 -18.28 4.91 -12.12
N VAL A 572 -18.28 5.47 -13.34
CA VAL A 572 -19.25 6.51 -13.73
C VAL A 572 -20.60 5.85 -13.98
N GLU A 573 -21.22 5.34 -12.91
CA GLU A 573 -22.59 4.84 -12.93
C GLU A 573 -23.52 6.05 -13.06
N ALA A 574 -23.68 6.53 -14.31
CA ALA A 574 -24.45 7.70 -14.69
C ALA A 574 -25.75 7.79 -13.87
N PRO A 575 -25.86 8.70 -12.86
CA PRO A 575 -26.79 8.51 -11.77
C PRO A 575 -28.21 8.35 -12.28
N LYS A 576 -28.99 7.41 -11.75
CA LYS A 576 -30.36 7.14 -12.25
C LYS A 576 -31.26 8.38 -12.25
N LYS A 577 -31.01 9.35 -11.37
CA LYS A 577 -31.60 10.70 -11.42
C LYS A 577 -31.16 11.53 -12.63
N LYS A 578 -29.87 11.54 -12.98
CA LYS A 578 -29.25 12.34 -14.06
C LYS A 578 -29.61 11.80 -15.45
N THR A 579 -29.62 10.48 -15.64
CA THR A 579 -30.14 9.83 -16.87
C THR A 579 -31.63 10.07 -17.06
N THR A 580 -32.45 9.94 -16.00
CA THR A 580 -33.88 10.21 -16.05
C THR A 580 -34.20 11.70 -16.29
N TRP A 581 -33.46 12.62 -15.67
CA TRP A 581 -33.59 14.06 -15.91
C TRP A 581 -33.20 14.43 -17.36
N SER A 582 -32.09 13.89 -17.87
CA SER A 582 -31.67 14.08 -19.26
C SER A 582 -32.73 13.58 -20.24
N PHE A 583 -33.27 12.37 -20.02
CA PHE A 583 -34.37 11.84 -20.81
C PHE A 583 -35.60 12.75 -20.80
N TYR A 584 -36.08 13.21 -19.65
CA TYR A 584 -37.23 14.12 -19.59
C TYR A 584 -36.96 15.48 -20.24
N SER A 585 -35.74 16.02 -20.11
CA SER A 585 -35.33 17.27 -20.74
C SER A 585 -35.34 17.15 -22.26
N LEU A 586 -34.60 16.19 -22.81
CA LEU A 586 -34.52 15.95 -24.25
C LEU A 586 -35.86 15.53 -24.87
N SER A 587 -36.64 14.68 -24.17
CA SER A 587 -37.98 14.27 -24.63
C SER A 587 -38.97 15.44 -24.68
N LYS A 588 -38.81 16.45 -23.81
CA LYS A 588 -39.64 17.66 -23.86
C LYS A 588 -39.19 18.60 -24.99
N THR A 589 -37.88 18.79 -25.15
CA THR A 589 -37.31 19.66 -26.20
C THR A 589 -37.57 19.11 -27.60
N HIS A 590 -37.46 17.80 -27.81
CA HIS A 590 -37.61 17.13 -29.11
C HIS A 590 -38.94 16.37 -29.25
N HIS A 591 -39.99 16.77 -28.51
CA HIS A 591 -41.31 16.15 -28.68
C HIS A 591 -41.89 16.52 -30.06
N PRO A 592 -42.52 15.59 -30.81
CA PRO A 592 -43.16 15.90 -32.09
C PRO A 592 -44.18 17.05 -31.98
N ASP A 593 -45.07 17.00 -30.98
CA ASP A 593 -46.08 18.04 -30.72
C ASP A 593 -45.47 19.43 -30.41
N ALA A 594 -44.21 19.48 -29.95
CA ALA A 594 -43.48 20.72 -29.70
C ALA A 594 -42.67 21.21 -30.92
N ASN A 595 -42.45 20.33 -31.90
CA ASN A 595 -41.68 20.58 -33.12
C ASN A 595 -42.47 20.13 -34.38
N PRO A 596 -43.73 20.56 -34.57
CA PRO A 596 -44.62 19.98 -35.59
C PRO A 596 -44.18 20.26 -37.05
N SER A 597 -43.22 21.15 -37.25
CA SER A 597 -42.60 21.48 -38.54
C SER A 597 -41.28 20.74 -38.81
N ASP A 598 -40.75 19.96 -37.86
CA ASP A 598 -39.54 19.16 -38.04
C ASP A 598 -39.92 17.71 -38.46
N PRO A 599 -39.65 17.29 -39.71
CA PRO A 599 -39.95 15.94 -40.17
C PRO A 599 -39.11 14.85 -39.47
N THR A 600 -38.06 15.23 -38.74
CA THR A 600 -37.19 14.33 -37.97
C THR A 600 -37.55 14.26 -36.49
N ALA A 601 -38.50 15.05 -35.99
CA ALA A 601 -38.84 15.08 -34.56
C ALA A 601 -39.29 13.71 -34.05
N SER A 602 -40.08 12.96 -34.84
CA SER A 602 -40.54 11.62 -34.44
C SER A 602 -39.44 10.56 -34.42
N SER A 603 -38.43 10.64 -35.29
CA SER A 603 -37.29 9.72 -35.25
C SER A 603 -36.30 10.09 -34.15
N THR A 604 -36.03 11.39 -33.96
CA THR A 604 -35.21 11.92 -32.85
C THR A 604 -35.81 11.56 -31.49
N PHE A 605 -37.12 11.73 -31.30
CA PHE A 605 -37.82 11.30 -30.08
C PHE A 605 -37.74 9.78 -29.86
N SER A 606 -37.89 8.98 -30.92
CA SER A 606 -37.72 7.52 -30.84
C SER A 606 -36.30 7.14 -30.41
N LEU A 607 -35.27 7.79 -30.94
CA LEU A 607 -33.87 7.56 -30.57
C LEU A 607 -33.57 7.97 -29.11
N ILE A 608 -34.14 9.08 -28.63
CA ILE A 608 -34.04 9.51 -27.22
C ILE A 608 -34.69 8.46 -26.29
N SER A 609 -35.85 7.92 -26.67
CA SER A 609 -36.52 6.84 -25.94
C SER A 609 -35.73 5.53 -25.97
N GLU A 610 -35.24 5.08 -27.13
CA GLU A 610 -34.45 3.85 -27.25
C GLU A 610 -33.15 3.96 -26.43
N SER A 611 -32.43 5.09 -26.53
CA SER A 611 -31.25 5.40 -25.72
C SER A 611 -31.55 5.33 -24.22
N TYR A 612 -32.66 5.88 -23.75
CA TYR A 612 -33.05 5.74 -22.34
C TYR A 612 -33.32 4.29 -21.94
N THR A 613 -33.95 3.47 -22.80
CA THR A 613 -34.20 2.04 -22.51
C THR A 613 -32.95 1.15 -22.52
N VAL A 614 -31.83 1.63 -23.04
CA VAL A 614 -30.50 1.01 -22.91
C VAL A 614 -29.78 1.55 -21.67
N LEU A 615 -29.69 2.88 -21.53
CA LEU A 615 -28.89 3.53 -20.49
C LEU A 615 -29.50 3.44 -19.07
N SER A 616 -30.81 3.25 -18.93
CA SER A 616 -31.48 3.14 -17.62
C SER A 616 -31.35 1.77 -16.95
N ASP A 617 -31.01 0.72 -17.71
CA ASP A 617 -30.85 -0.65 -17.22
C ASP A 617 -29.37 -1.07 -17.21
N LYS A 618 -28.89 -1.63 -16.08
CA LYS A 618 -27.45 -1.93 -15.90
C LYS A 618 -26.99 -3.08 -16.82
N THR A 619 -27.84 -4.07 -17.09
CA THR A 619 -27.51 -5.23 -17.92
C THR A 619 -27.49 -4.87 -19.40
N ARG A 620 -28.45 -4.05 -19.86
CA ARG A 620 -28.50 -3.56 -21.25
C ARG A 620 -27.35 -2.59 -21.55
N ARG A 621 -27.03 -1.68 -20.62
CA ARG A 621 -25.88 -0.78 -20.76
C ARG A 621 -24.57 -1.58 -20.89
N ALA A 622 -24.30 -2.51 -19.96
CA ALA A 622 -23.10 -3.34 -20.00
C ALA A 622 -22.99 -4.21 -21.28
N ALA A 623 -24.11 -4.68 -21.84
CA ALA A 623 -24.12 -5.38 -23.13
C ALA A 623 -23.79 -4.43 -24.30
N TYR A 624 -24.38 -3.23 -24.32
CA TYR A 624 -24.11 -2.20 -25.33
C TYR A 624 -22.64 -1.75 -25.30
N ASP A 625 -22.11 -1.42 -24.13
CA ASP A 625 -20.72 -0.95 -23.96
C ASP A 625 -19.71 -2.01 -24.45
N ARG A 626 -19.94 -3.28 -24.09
CA ARG A 626 -19.16 -4.45 -24.57
C ARG A 626 -19.19 -4.58 -26.09
N ASP A 627 -20.35 -4.41 -26.71
CA ASP A 627 -20.51 -4.66 -28.15
C ASP A 627 -20.07 -3.45 -29.01
N ILE A 628 -20.11 -2.23 -28.47
CA ILE A 628 -19.44 -1.04 -29.07
C ILE A 628 -17.91 -1.23 -29.12
N LEU A 629 -17.30 -1.70 -28.04
CA LEU A 629 -15.83 -1.95 -28.00
C LEU A 629 -15.37 -3.02 -29.00
N ARG A 630 -16.27 -3.90 -29.44
CA ARG A 630 -16.01 -4.90 -30.50
C ARG A 630 -16.05 -4.29 -31.91
N LEU A 631 -16.85 -3.26 -32.15
CA LEU A 631 -16.93 -2.60 -33.47
C LEU A 631 -15.66 -1.84 -33.85
N HIS A 632 -14.85 -1.44 -32.86
CA HIS A 632 -13.53 -0.83 -33.09
C HIS A 632 -12.39 -1.84 -33.35
N HIS A 633 -12.64 -3.14 -33.22
CA HIS A 633 -11.67 -4.18 -33.61
C HIS A 633 -11.81 -4.51 -35.10
N HIS A 634 -11.10 -3.77 -35.96
CA HIS A 634 -10.93 -4.15 -37.37
C HIS A 634 -9.83 -5.22 -37.49
N PRO A 635 -10.13 -6.45 -37.98
CA PRO A 635 -9.09 -7.40 -38.32
C PRO A 635 -8.34 -6.98 -39.60
N PRO A 636 -7.10 -7.45 -39.84
CA PRO A 636 -6.34 -7.09 -41.04
C PRO A 636 -7.06 -7.48 -42.33
N GLN A 637 -7.14 -6.56 -43.29
CA GLN A 637 -7.75 -6.82 -44.59
C GLN A 637 -6.85 -7.73 -45.45
N THR A 638 -7.34 -8.91 -45.79
CA THR A 638 -6.80 -9.73 -46.88
C THR A 638 -7.71 -9.62 -48.11
N HIS A 639 -7.17 -9.16 -49.23
CA HIS A 639 -7.94 -8.98 -50.46
C HIS A 639 -8.25 -10.31 -51.15
N SER A 640 -9.53 -10.58 -51.40
CA SER A 640 -9.95 -11.41 -52.53
C SER A 640 -11.34 -10.96 -53.04
N HIS A 641 -11.59 -11.08 -54.34
CA HIS A 641 -12.83 -10.60 -54.96
C HIS A 641 -13.92 -11.68 -55.01
N ARG A 642 -15.15 -11.32 -54.63
CA ARG A 642 -16.38 -11.50 -55.45
C ARG A 642 -17.60 -10.95 -54.71
N GLY A 643 -18.63 -10.55 -55.46
CA GLY A 643 -19.94 -10.18 -54.92
C GLY A 643 -21.06 -10.74 -55.78
N SER A 644 -22.09 -11.31 -55.14
CA SER A 644 -23.41 -11.60 -55.73
C SER A 644 -24.44 -11.85 -54.62
N TYR A 645 -25.69 -11.44 -54.88
CA TYR A 645 -26.98 -11.79 -54.27
C TYR A 645 -27.03 -13.06 -53.36
N HIS A 646 -27.82 -13.12 -52.28
CA HIS A 646 -29.30 -13.09 -52.35
C HIS A 646 -30.07 -12.70 -51.06
N SER A 647 -31.39 -12.87 -51.11
CA SER A 647 -32.47 -12.22 -50.33
C SER A 647 -32.99 -12.98 -49.10
N HIS A 648 -33.78 -12.28 -48.25
CA HIS A 648 -34.46 -12.82 -47.06
C HIS A 648 -35.58 -13.85 -47.36
N GLN A 649 -35.92 -14.70 -46.37
CA GLN A 649 -37.22 -14.67 -45.64
C GLN A 649 -37.20 -15.60 -44.38
N PRO A 650 -38.16 -15.50 -43.43
CA PRO A 650 -37.89 -15.80 -42.01
C PRO A 650 -38.86 -16.77 -41.29
N GLY A 651 -38.56 -17.10 -40.03
CA GLY A 651 -39.54 -17.62 -39.05
C GLY A 651 -38.91 -17.93 -37.68
N GLY A 652 -39.48 -17.42 -36.57
CA GLY A 652 -38.98 -17.75 -35.21
C GLY A 652 -39.29 -16.76 -34.08
N ARG A 653 -40.49 -16.85 -33.50
CA ARG A 653 -40.88 -16.32 -32.16
C ARG A 653 -41.86 -17.33 -31.55
N ALA A 654 -42.03 -17.49 -30.25
CA ALA A 654 -41.27 -17.17 -29.04
C ALA A 654 -42.04 -17.83 -27.85
N PRO A 655 -41.49 -17.86 -26.61
CA PRO A 655 -42.34 -18.02 -25.43
C PRO A 655 -42.20 -16.87 -24.42
N SER A 656 -43.27 -16.61 -23.66
CA SER A 656 -43.40 -15.50 -22.71
C SER A 656 -43.54 -15.97 -21.26
N GLY A 657 -42.86 -15.30 -20.33
CA GLY A 657 -43.05 -15.45 -18.88
C GLY A 657 -43.36 -14.09 -18.22
N LEU A 658 -44.28 -14.07 -17.24
CA LEU A 658 -44.80 -12.85 -16.64
C LEU A 658 -44.05 -12.40 -15.38
N SER A 659 -43.97 -11.08 -15.20
CA SER A 659 -43.88 -10.43 -13.88
C SER A 659 -44.69 -9.13 -13.93
N ARG A 660 -45.48 -8.84 -12.89
CA ARG A 660 -46.40 -7.69 -12.86
C ARG A 660 -46.55 -7.11 -11.44
N ARG A 661 -45.76 -6.09 -11.12
CA ARG A 661 -46.08 -5.12 -10.04
C ARG A 661 -46.20 -3.71 -10.63
N ARG A 662 -46.92 -2.83 -9.92
CA ARG A 662 -47.51 -1.61 -10.47
C ARG A 662 -46.50 -0.47 -10.66
N GLY A 663 -46.58 0.18 -11.81
CA GLY A 663 -46.14 1.55 -12.05
C GLY A 663 -47.18 2.24 -12.94
N THR A 664 -47.55 3.48 -12.61
CA THR A 664 -48.62 4.21 -13.32
C THR A 664 -48.07 5.01 -14.49
N PHE A 665 -48.20 4.47 -15.70
CA PHE A 665 -48.08 5.23 -16.94
C PHE A 665 -49.21 4.81 -17.89
N ARG A 666 -49.97 5.77 -18.42
CA ARG A 666 -51.04 5.53 -19.41
C ARG A 666 -50.61 6.13 -20.75
N GLY A 667 -49.86 5.33 -21.51
CA GLY A 667 -49.52 5.60 -22.91
C GLY A 667 -49.28 4.26 -23.62
N PRO A 668 -49.53 4.17 -24.94
CA PRO A 668 -49.27 2.95 -25.70
C PRO A 668 -47.76 2.65 -25.77
N PRO A 669 -47.35 1.37 -25.87
CA PRO A 669 -45.93 1.00 -25.95
C PRO A 669 -45.29 1.52 -27.25
N PRO A 670 -43.96 1.77 -27.29
CA PRO A 670 -43.28 2.35 -28.47
C PRO A 670 -43.51 1.62 -29.80
N SER A 671 -43.81 0.32 -29.77
CA SER A 671 -44.19 -0.44 -30.97
C SER A 671 -45.44 0.07 -31.68
N PHE A 672 -46.32 0.80 -31.00
CA PHE A 672 -47.53 1.42 -31.55
C PHE A 672 -47.23 2.47 -32.62
N TYR A 673 -46.14 3.23 -32.46
CA TYR A 673 -45.75 4.29 -33.40
C TYR A 673 -45.01 3.75 -34.63
N ARG A 674 -44.51 2.50 -34.61
CA ARG A 674 -43.86 1.84 -35.76
C ARG A 674 -44.83 1.29 -36.81
N SER A 675 -46.15 1.38 -36.59
CA SER A 675 -47.17 0.69 -37.42
C SER A 675 -48.26 1.59 -38.01
N GLY A 676 -48.01 2.90 -38.11
CA GLY A 676 -48.96 3.86 -38.67
C GLY A 676 -50.02 4.37 -37.68
N GLY A 677 -50.48 5.60 -37.89
CA GLY A 677 -51.46 6.28 -37.04
C GLY A 677 -52.90 5.79 -37.21
N TRP A 678 -53.82 6.39 -36.47
CA TRP A 678 -55.26 6.11 -36.59
C TRP A 678 -55.82 6.58 -37.95
N GLY A 679 -56.04 5.62 -38.86
CA GLY A 679 -56.74 5.87 -40.13
C GLY A 679 -57.05 4.58 -40.89
N GLU A 680 -56.07 4.08 -41.64
CA GLU A 680 -56.25 3.28 -42.87
C GLU A 680 -56.79 1.83 -42.73
N GLN A 681 -57.15 1.37 -41.52
CA GLN A 681 -57.57 -0.03 -41.28
C GLN A 681 -58.80 -0.16 -40.35
N ALA A 682 -59.77 0.74 -40.49
CA ALA A 682 -61.03 0.66 -39.73
C ALA A 682 -61.83 -0.62 -40.04
N ASP A 683 -62.09 -0.92 -41.32
CA ASP A 683 -62.99 -2.01 -41.72
C ASP A 683 -62.43 -3.40 -41.43
N LYS A 684 -61.11 -3.59 -41.50
CA LYS A 684 -60.44 -4.84 -41.05
C LYS A 684 -60.66 -5.10 -39.56
N ARG A 685 -60.74 -4.06 -38.73
CA ARG A 685 -61.00 -4.19 -37.29
C ARG A 685 -62.47 -4.45 -36.97
N ARG A 686 -63.41 -3.87 -37.73
CA ARG A 686 -64.85 -4.17 -37.58
C ARG A 686 -65.12 -5.66 -37.82
N LYS A 687 -64.63 -6.19 -38.94
CA LYS A 687 -64.83 -7.60 -39.32
C LYS A 687 -64.25 -8.60 -38.30
N ALA A 688 -63.04 -8.34 -37.80
CA ALA A 688 -62.41 -9.17 -36.77
C ALA A 688 -63.11 -9.11 -35.40
N HIS A 689 -63.87 -8.05 -35.10
CA HIS A 689 -64.66 -7.95 -33.87
C HIS A 689 -65.99 -8.73 -33.98
N GLU A 690 -66.60 -8.73 -35.17
CA GLU A 690 -67.80 -9.52 -35.48
C GLU A 690 -67.49 -11.03 -35.40
N GLU A 691 -66.34 -11.46 -35.94
CA GLU A 691 -65.89 -12.86 -35.94
C GLU A 691 -65.48 -13.41 -34.54
N SER A 692 -65.26 -12.55 -33.53
CA SER A 692 -64.66 -12.93 -32.23
C SER A 692 -65.58 -12.84 -31.00
N THR A 693 -66.87 -12.54 -31.19
CA THR A 693 -67.82 -12.34 -30.06
C THR A 693 -69.13 -13.14 -30.14
N GLY A 694 -69.23 -14.10 -31.07
CA GLY A 694 -70.33 -15.08 -31.10
C GLY A 694 -70.20 -16.15 -30.01
N GLY A 695 -71.24 -16.32 -29.17
CA GLY A 695 -71.29 -17.35 -28.12
C GLY A 695 -71.44 -18.78 -28.66
N GLY A 696 -71.00 -19.78 -27.88
CA GLY A 696 -70.93 -21.18 -28.33
C GLY A 696 -71.87 -22.16 -27.60
N SER A 697 -71.82 -23.43 -28.01
CA SER A 697 -72.49 -24.56 -27.35
C SER A 697 -71.86 -25.92 -27.72
N THR A 698 -72.10 -26.94 -26.90
CA THR A 698 -72.03 -28.40 -27.18
C THR A 698 -70.70 -29.06 -27.61
N SER A 699 -70.20 -29.94 -26.73
CA SER A 699 -69.40 -31.16 -27.02
C SER A 699 -70.32 -32.31 -27.53
N PRO A 700 -69.89 -33.59 -27.79
CA PRO A 700 -68.60 -34.27 -27.51
C PRO A 700 -68.08 -35.21 -28.63
N HIS A 701 -67.15 -36.13 -28.29
CA HIS A 701 -66.62 -37.27 -29.09
C HIS A 701 -65.64 -36.91 -30.25
N GLU A 702 -64.69 -37.74 -30.70
CA GLU A 702 -64.32 -39.14 -30.35
C GLU A 702 -62.81 -39.48 -30.59
N GLN A 703 -62.42 -40.75 -30.35
CA GLN A 703 -61.25 -41.58 -30.77
C GLN A 703 -60.04 -40.96 -31.55
N GLY A 704 -58.79 -41.45 -31.44
CA GLY A 704 -58.22 -42.55 -30.63
C GLY A 704 -56.88 -43.11 -31.17
N GLY A 705 -56.06 -43.75 -30.31
CA GLY A 705 -54.87 -44.57 -30.67
C GLY A 705 -53.56 -43.86 -31.09
N SER A 706 -52.38 -44.50 -31.18
CA SER A 706 -51.90 -45.75 -30.52
C SER A 706 -50.38 -46.01 -30.74
N HIS A 707 -49.62 -46.31 -29.66
CA HIS A 707 -48.28 -46.96 -29.65
C HIS A 707 -47.11 -46.25 -30.40
N SER A 708 -45.81 -46.57 -30.23
CA SER A 708 -45.04 -47.54 -29.41
C SER A 708 -43.79 -46.84 -28.80
N ARG A 709 -43.16 -47.14 -27.66
CA ARG A 709 -42.89 -48.37 -26.86
C ARG A 709 -41.54 -49.09 -27.13
N GLN A 710 -40.44 -48.54 -26.57
CA GLN A 710 -39.20 -49.21 -26.11
C GLN A 710 -38.39 -48.12 -25.36
N LYS A 711 -38.06 -48.13 -24.05
CA LYS A 711 -37.77 -49.12 -22.99
C LYS A 711 -36.30 -49.62 -22.95
N SER A 712 -35.70 -49.55 -21.76
CA SER A 712 -34.28 -49.70 -21.44
C SER A 712 -33.87 -51.12 -21.01
N PRO A 713 -32.55 -51.37 -20.88
CA PRO A 713 -31.91 -51.68 -19.59
C PRO A 713 -30.75 -50.68 -19.30
N TRP A 714 -30.25 -50.42 -18.09
CA TRP A 714 -30.29 -51.04 -16.75
C TRP A 714 -30.44 -49.88 -15.70
N GLY A 715 -30.67 -50.04 -14.39
CA GLY A 715 -30.90 -51.23 -13.55
C GLY A 715 -30.48 -51.03 -12.08
N ASP A 716 -31.10 -50.10 -11.34
CA ASP A 716 -30.87 -49.90 -9.90
C ASP A 716 -31.24 -51.11 -9.04
N PRO A 717 -30.65 -51.24 -7.83
CA PRO A 717 -31.52 -51.45 -6.67
C PRO A 717 -31.08 -50.77 -5.34
N PHE A 718 -32.08 -50.58 -4.46
CA PHE A 718 -32.04 -50.25 -3.02
C PHE A 718 -31.81 -48.77 -2.59
N SER A 719 -32.51 -48.18 -1.60
CA SER A 719 -33.93 -48.26 -1.11
C SER A 719 -34.10 -47.42 0.19
N HIS A 720 -35.35 -47.17 0.64
CA HIS A 720 -35.76 -46.55 1.92
C HIS A 720 -35.48 -45.03 2.07
N GLU A 721 -36.34 -44.17 2.64
CA GLU A 721 -37.77 -44.33 3.00
C GLU A 721 -38.54 -42.98 3.12
N SER A 722 -39.82 -43.06 3.51
CA SER A 722 -40.86 -42.02 3.69
C SER A 722 -40.56 -40.91 4.75
N SER A 723 -41.37 -39.85 4.98
CA SER A 723 -42.77 -39.58 4.63
C SER A 723 -43.18 -38.08 4.60
N HIS A 724 -44.48 -37.85 4.32
CA HIS A 724 -45.22 -36.60 4.07
C HIS A 724 -45.27 -35.55 5.21
N GLY A 725 -45.63 -34.31 4.86
CA GLY A 725 -46.09 -33.29 5.83
C GLY A 725 -46.60 -31.96 5.22
N GLY A 726 -47.91 -31.87 4.94
CA GLY A 726 -48.66 -30.60 4.93
C GLY A 726 -49.32 -30.36 6.31
N MET A 727 -50.01 -29.27 6.63
CA MET A 727 -50.41 -28.08 5.85
C MET A 727 -50.21 -26.80 6.69
N GLY A 728 -50.56 -25.62 6.16
CA GLY A 728 -50.64 -24.37 6.94
C GLY A 728 -52.05 -24.05 7.44
N PRO A 729 -52.21 -23.00 8.28
CA PRO A 729 -53.50 -22.38 8.58
C PRO A 729 -53.80 -21.22 7.61
N GLY A 730 -55.05 -20.95 7.23
CA GLY A 730 -56.30 -21.66 7.47
C GLY A 730 -57.48 -20.81 7.00
N ASP A 731 -58.60 -21.43 6.63
CA ASP A 731 -59.86 -20.71 6.40
C ASP A 731 -60.45 -20.24 7.74
N ASP A 732 -60.97 -19.02 7.78
CA ASP A 732 -61.98 -18.61 8.77
C ASP A 732 -63.35 -18.61 8.08
N PRO A 733 -64.26 -19.55 8.42
CA PRO A 733 -65.59 -19.61 7.82
C PRO A 733 -66.61 -18.64 8.44
N PHE A 734 -66.22 -17.78 9.39
CA PHE A 734 -67.12 -16.86 10.09
C PHE A 734 -67.00 -15.42 9.57
N GLY A 735 -67.88 -15.06 8.64
CA GLY A 735 -67.87 -13.75 8.00
C GLY A 735 -68.18 -12.58 8.95
N HIS A 736 -67.16 -11.78 9.27
CA HIS A 736 -67.31 -10.45 9.85
C HIS A 736 -66.73 -9.36 8.93
N GLN A 737 -67.30 -8.16 9.04
CA GLN A 737 -67.05 -7.03 8.14
C GLN A 737 -65.85 -6.19 8.59
N ASN A 738 -65.26 -5.46 7.63
CA ASN A 738 -64.56 -4.17 7.78
C ASN A 738 -63.86 -3.89 9.13
N ASP A 739 -62.53 -4.03 9.17
CA ASP A 739 -61.66 -2.84 9.09
C ASP A 739 -60.17 -3.21 8.93
N VAL A 740 -59.41 -2.37 8.21
CA VAL A 740 -57.97 -2.56 8.02
C VAL A 740 -57.21 -1.53 8.88
N PRO A 741 -56.33 -1.95 9.82
CA PRO A 741 -55.63 -1.02 10.70
C PRO A 741 -54.73 -0.05 9.92
N HIS A 742 -55.10 1.22 9.96
CA HIS A 742 -54.30 2.33 9.46
C HIS A 742 -53.10 2.59 10.40
N PHE A 743 -51.98 3.02 9.81
CA PHE A 743 -50.67 3.21 10.45
C PHE A 743 -50.73 3.77 11.89
N ASP A 744 -50.28 2.99 12.89
CA ASP A 744 -50.16 3.45 14.28
C ASP A 744 -49.05 4.49 14.43
N LYS A 745 -49.43 5.73 14.15
CA LYS A 745 -48.63 6.94 14.34
C LYS A 745 -48.18 7.10 15.80
N ALA A 746 -48.98 6.67 16.78
CA ALA A 746 -48.60 6.75 18.19
C ALA A 746 -47.55 5.70 18.57
N GLY A 747 -47.65 4.47 18.07
CA GLY A 747 -46.64 3.42 18.17
C GLY A 747 -45.32 3.85 17.53
N HIS A 748 -45.36 4.31 16.28
CA HIS A 748 -44.19 4.82 15.58
C HIS A 748 -43.52 5.99 16.34
N THR A 749 -44.29 6.99 16.79
CA THR A 749 -43.74 8.10 17.60
C THR A 749 -43.22 7.65 18.97
N ARG A 750 -43.80 6.62 19.61
CA ARG A 750 -43.27 6.02 20.84
C ARG A 750 -41.91 5.34 20.62
N THR A 751 -41.73 4.66 19.50
CA THR A 751 -40.44 4.03 19.12
C THR A 751 -39.34 5.08 18.89
N HIS A 752 -39.60 6.11 18.09
CA HIS A 752 -38.62 7.19 17.87
C HIS A 752 -38.29 7.95 19.17
N ARG A 753 -39.28 8.23 20.02
CA ARG A 753 -39.02 8.84 21.34
C ARG A 753 -38.14 7.95 22.23
N ARG A 754 -38.34 6.63 22.25
CA ARG A 754 -37.46 5.71 23.00
C ARG A 754 -36.02 5.72 22.50
N GLU A 755 -35.80 5.78 21.18
CA GLU A 755 -34.45 5.88 20.62
C GLU A 755 -33.77 7.23 20.89
N ASP A 756 -34.48 8.35 20.77
CA ASP A 756 -33.92 9.66 21.13
C ASP A 756 -33.67 9.82 22.63
N GLN A 757 -34.45 9.15 23.48
CA GLN A 757 -34.19 9.08 24.92
C GLN A 757 -32.94 8.24 25.21
N ARG A 758 -32.80 7.05 24.59
CA ARG A 758 -31.54 6.26 24.62
C ARG A 758 -30.32 7.04 24.09
N ARG A 759 -30.50 7.93 23.11
CA ARG A 759 -29.44 8.81 22.59
C ARG A 759 -29.11 9.97 23.55
N LYS A 760 -30.08 10.50 24.30
CA LYS A 760 -29.83 11.46 25.38
C LYS A 760 -29.11 10.82 26.56
N ASP A 761 -29.53 9.64 27.00
CA ASP A 761 -28.89 8.90 28.09
C ASP A 761 -27.41 8.62 27.77
N ARG A 762 -27.09 8.19 26.54
CA ARG A 762 -25.71 8.00 26.08
C ARG A 762 -24.89 9.30 25.96
N ARG A 763 -25.54 10.47 25.83
CA ARG A 763 -24.84 11.77 25.87
C ARG A 763 -24.59 12.22 27.31
N GLN A 764 -25.54 12.01 28.23
CA GLN A 764 -25.34 12.32 29.65
C GLN A 764 -24.29 11.40 30.30
N ARG A 765 -24.28 10.10 29.98
CA ARG A 765 -23.21 9.15 30.36
C ARG A 765 -21.86 9.36 29.65
N ARG A 766 -21.76 10.39 28.78
CA ARG A 766 -20.49 10.89 28.21
C ARG A 766 -20.13 12.30 28.70
N ALA A 767 -21.01 12.93 29.49
CA ALA A 767 -20.82 14.26 30.09
C ALA A 767 -20.57 14.18 31.60
N MET A 768 -21.06 13.13 32.26
CA MET A 768 -20.55 12.67 33.55
C MET A 768 -19.68 11.44 33.28
N GLY A 769 -18.38 11.55 33.55
CA GLY A 769 -17.48 10.40 33.59
C GLY A 769 -17.71 9.62 34.89
N ASP A 770 -17.71 8.30 34.80
CA ASP A 770 -17.85 7.39 35.95
C ASP A 770 -16.62 6.47 35.97
N ASP A 771 -15.78 6.68 36.99
CA ASP A 771 -14.68 5.81 37.41
C ASP A 771 -14.45 6.09 38.91
N GLY A 772 -15.46 5.75 39.72
CA GLY A 772 -15.46 5.98 41.17
C GLY A 772 -14.52 5.06 41.94
N ILE A 773 -13.20 5.31 41.88
CA ILE A 773 -12.18 4.62 42.68
C ILE A 773 -11.47 5.61 43.62
N GLY A 774 -11.10 5.12 44.81
CA GLY A 774 -10.75 5.94 45.98
C GLY A 774 -9.56 6.88 45.80
N PHE A 775 -9.72 8.10 46.30
CA PHE A 775 -8.69 9.15 46.31
C PHE A 775 -7.69 8.89 47.46
N GLU A 776 -6.60 8.15 47.20
CA GLU A 776 -5.45 8.21 48.10
C GLU A 776 -4.91 9.65 48.14
N PRO A 777 -4.69 10.24 49.32
CA PRO A 777 -4.27 11.63 49.43
C PRO A 777 -2.81 11.78 49.01
N GLN A 778 -2.57 12.08 47.73
CA GLN A 778 -1.28 12.56 47.27
C GLN A 778 -0.85 13.73 48.16
N ALA A 779 0.29 13.59 48.84
CA ALA A 779 0.82 14.63 49.70
C ALA A 779 0.98 15.91 48.87
N THR A 780 0.30 16.99 49.28
CA THR A 780 0.26 18.22 48.49
C THR A 780 1.67 18.78 48.30
N ILE A 781 1.85 19.69 47.33
CA ILE A 781 3.14 20.39 47.13
C ILE A 781 3.64 21.02 48.45
N THR A 782 2.72 21.53 49.28
CA THR A 782 3.00 22.02 50.64
C THR A 782 3.50 20.92 51.58
N GLY A 783 2.92 19.72 51.54
CA GLY A 783 3.36 18.57 52.32
C GLY A 783 4.76 18.09 51.93
N HIS A 784 5.03 17.93 50.62
CA HIS A 784 6.38 17.59 50.14
C HIS A 784 7.39 18.71 50.45
N PHE A 785 7.01 19.98 50.33
CA PHE A 785 7.85 21.10 50.74
C PHE A 785 8.19 21.05 52.24
N ILE A 786 7.21 20.83 53.12
CA ILE A 786 7.42 20.70 54.57
C ILE A 786 8.35 19.51 54.89
N ILE A 787 8.16 18.36 54.24
CA ILE A 787 9.02 17.18 54.43
C ILE A 787 10.46 17.47 53.98
N ILE A 788 10.66 18.05 52.79
CA ILE A 788 11.99 18.36 52.24
C ILE A 788 12.67 19.47 53.05
N SER A 789 11.94 20.51 53.47
CA SER A 789 12.45 21.54 54.39
C SER A 789 12.78 20.97 55.77
N GLY A 790 12.03 20.00 56.29
CA GLY A 790 12.35 19.30 57.54
C GLY A 790 13.61 18.44 57.45
N ILE A 791 13.80 17.73 56.33
CA ILE A 791 15.03 16.96 56.06
C ILE A 791 16.23 17.90 55.90
N LEU A 792 16.09 19.01 55.16
CA LEU A 792 17.15 20.02 55.05
C LEU A 792 17.46 20.69 56.39
N ALA A 793 16.44 21.04 57.18
CA ALA A 793 16.63 21.63 58.50
C ALA A 793 17.37 20.66 59.45
N THR A 794 17.00 19.39 59.49
CA THR A 794 17.71 18.39 60.31
C THR A 794 19.12 18.12 59.80
N ALA A 795 19.34 18.04 58.48
CA ALA A 795 20.66 17.87 57.88
C ALA A 795 21.62 19.06 58.12
N ILE A 796 21.10 20.28 58.27
CA ILE A 796 21.89 21.50 58.57
C ILE A 796 22.07 21.68 60.09
N LEU A 797 21.03 21.43 60.89
CA LEU A 797 21.05 21.66 62.34
C LEU A 797 21.77 20.56 63.12
N ALA A 798 21.65 19.28 62.72
CA ALA A 798 22.31 18.19 63.46
C ALA A 798 23.85 18.32 63.51
N PRO A 799 24.56 18.69 62.41
CA PRO A 799 25.98 19.01 62.47
C PRO A 799 26.31 20.21 63.37
N LEU A 800 25.47 21.26 63.37
CA LEU A 800 25.68 22.45 64.21
C LEU A 800 25.51 22.11 65.70
N VAL A 801 24.45 21.39 66.07
CA VAL A 801 24.21 20.92 67.45
C VAL A 801 25.33 19.97 67.89
N TYR A 802 25.79 19.07 67.03
CA TYR A 802 26.91 18.17 67.32
C TYR A 802 28.22 18.94 67.56
N ILE A 803 28.55 19.92 66.71
CA ILE A 803 29.71 20.81 66.90
C ILE A 803 29.59 21.61 68.20
N GLN A 804 28.38 22.09 68.55
CA GLN A 804 28.13 22.82 69.78
C GLN A 804 28.32 21.93 71.03
N PHE A 805 27.78 20.70 71.02
CA PHE A 805 28.02 19.69 72.07
C PHE A 805 29.51 19.36 72.23
N MET A 806 30.22 19.13 71.13
CA MET A 806 31.66 18.87 71.13
C MET A 806 32.45 20.05 71.72
N SER A 807 32.04 21.30 71.43
CA SER A 807 32.68 22.50 72.01
C SER A 807 32.46 22.63 73.52
N ILE A 808 31.29 22.22 74.02
CA ILE A 808 30.96 22.21 75.45
C ILE A 808 31.74 21.10 76.17
N GLY A 809 31.86 19.92 75.54
CA GLY A 809 32.70 18.81 76.03
C GLY A 809 34.17 19.21 76.16
N GLN A 810 34.72 19.91 75.17
CA GLN A 810 36.09 20.43 75.24
C GLN A 810 36.26 21.50 76.33
N ARG A 811 35.28 22.39 76.53
CA ARG A 811 35.33 23.40 77.61
C ARG A 811 35.34 22.81 79.02
N LYS A 812 34.81 21.60 79.25
CA LYS A 812 34.93 20.91 80.54
C LYS A 812 36.30 20.24 80.79
N LYS A 813 37.09 19.94 79.76
CA LYS A 813 38.44 19.35 79.91
C LYS A 813 39.57 20.36 80.16
N ASN A 814 39.30 21.66 80.06
CA ASN A 814 40.27 22.73 80.38
C ASN A 814 39.92 23.45 81.70
N LYS A 815 39.25 22.75 82.64
CA LYS A 815 38.96 23.20 84.02
C LYS A 815 39.06 22.06 85.04
N SER A 816 39.98 21.12 84.79
CA SER A 816 40.44 20.06 85.69
C SER A 816 41.95 19.96 85.57
#